data_AF-A0A2H3GV46-F1
#
_entry.id   AF-A0A2H3GV46-F1
#
_cell.length_a   1.000
_cell.length_b   1.000
_cell.length_c   1.000
_cell.angle_alpha   90.00
_cell.angle_beta   90.00
_cell.angle_gamma   90.00
#
_symmetry.space_group_name_H-M   'P 1'
#
loop_
_entity.id
_entity.type
_entity.pdbx_description
1 polymer ?
#
loop_
_entity_poly.entity_id
_entity_poly.type
_entity_poly.pdbx_seq_one_letter_code
_entity_poly.pdbx_strand_id
1 'polypeptide(L)'
;MASDTHMVTGGSGFIAIHLVNQLLQAGYNVHTTVRDLKNTRKVQPLRSLQEKYPGKLELFEADLLKPGSFEPAMKDCSVVHHVASPFLMAEKIKDGQKEMVEPALQGTRNVLNSVNSTESVKRVVLTSTIGAIFGDYIDVKSMKDNILSESYFNESSSVTHNPYHYSKVVAEKEAWKIQKAQSRWDMVVICPGLVLGPSLTTGSDSGSLFLLDELFSGQLWFGVPDLSFCTVDVREIATAHIRAAETKSAQGRYIVCDREMVRFVDISKQIRPQAKRRWALPRHKLPNLLIRVVGPLFGLTQKWMRANLGVRFETTDPKEDLPIPDEEKPASQDPVDRSRSLQRDSWMTAPSSIEVDYIHRPDKNKSPPPKPEPKRVVSKREINTHIQDINEGKSIDELNIPTERTVNYTFGDAGSSWRMTKLKAAYTAAEESGRPIEDVAMERFGDLRFFDDAREEKEEMERRKIYGKDYKGHDKPTGDLYRERMKNQRKDSPPPEPEQGTIIPDTHPQSTPVMDQTALNRLRAQMMKAKLRRAPNAAQLEEEYNKAAAMFATAQSNPEAVVLSVMDNRQLAGTRNEAKAITNKRGRERGNVEENTEMTIDDMVREERRTKNQAGGEGLRLAERIAKDGKFDNDLDYMDENAEKLAKRLHKSDINLKNMAVSEFQKMSRALDNCPLCHHEDKNQPPLAPVIALGTRAFLTLATEPEISPGGAVIVPLAHRANLLECDDDEWEEIRNFMKSLTRMYHEQGREVVFYENAAQPHRRMHAAMVAVPIPYEEGATAPAYFKEAFLSSDEEWSQHRKIIDTGAKARDGMGRSAFRRCIAKEMPYFHVWFTLDGGLGHVVEDAGRWPKGDLFAREVLGGIVDAEPHVMKKQGRWMRGDPRVDGFKKGWRKFDWTRMLAEG
;
A
#
# COMPACT_ATOMS: atom_id res chain seq x y z
N MET A 1 -0.41 4.05 59.71
CA MET A 1 -0.42 4.88 58.49
C MET A 1 -0.79 3.95 57.36
N ALA A 2 -1.92 4.16 56.68
CA ALA A 2 -2.27 3.34 55.51
C ALA A 2 -1.16 3.52 54.47
N SER A 3 -0.70 2.45 53.84
CA SER A 3 0.39 2.53 52.88
C SER A 3 -0.02 3.41 51.68
N ASP A 4 0.74 4.49 51.45
CA ASP A 4 0.63 5.42 50.32
C ASP A 4 1.11 4.79 49.00
N THR A 5 0.90 3.47 48.84
CA THR A 5 1.37 2.68 47.71
C THR A 5 0.22 2.33 46.78
N HIS A 6 0.35 2.73 45.52
CA HIS A 6 -0.59 2.47 44.44
C HIS A 6 -0.04 1.40 43.50
N MET A 7 -0.87 0.44 43.14
CA MET A 7 -0.52 -0.56 42.13
C MET A 7 -1.13 -0.16 40.78
N VAL A 8 -0.32 -0.14 39.71
CA VAL A 8 -0.80 0.11 38.33
C VAL A 8 -0.52 -1.12 37.47
N THR A 9 -1.57 -1.75 36.93
CA THR A 9 -1.38 -2.92 36.06
C THR A 9 -0.94 -2.52 34.66
N GLY A 10 0.08 -3.19 34.12
CA GLY A 10 0.53 -2.98 32.73
C GLY A 10 1.23 -1.64 32.49
N GLY A 11 2.16 -1.25 33.38
CA GLY A 11 2.82 0.07 33.41
C GLY A 11 3.48 0.54 32.11
N SER A 12 3.80 -0.38 31.20
CA SER A 12 4.37 -0.05 29.88
C SER A 12 3.33 0.37 28.83
N GLY A 13 2.03 0.34 29.16
CA GLY A 13 0.94 0.75 28.27
C GLY A 13 0.76 2.26 28.18
N PHE A 14 0.09 2.72 27.11
CA PHE A 14 -0.08 4.13 26.77
C PHE A 14 -0.69 4.99 27.90
N ILE A 15 -1.80 4.57 28.52
CA ILE A 15 -2.42 5.29 29.65
C ILE A 15 -1.62 5.05 30.93
N ALA A 16 -1.18 3.81 31.16
CA ALA A 16 -0.56 3.39 32.41
C ALA A 16 0.75 4.14 32.70
N ILE A 17 1.58 4.42 31.69
CA ILE A 17 2.85 5.13 31.88
C ILE A 17 2.63 6.59 32.32
N HIS A 18 1.57 7.25 31.82
CA HIS A 18 1.19 8.59 32.27
C HIS A 18 0.67 8.59 33.70
N LEU A 19 -0.14 7.59 34.04
CA LEU A 19 -0.64 7.40 35.40
C LEU A 19 0.50 7.16 36.40
N VAL A 20 1.46 6.27 36.07
CA VAL A 20 2.65 6.03 36.89
C VAL A 20 3.45 7.33 37.07
N ASN A 21 3.71 8.07 35.99
CA ASN A 21 4.43 9.33 36.06
C ASN A 21 3.72 10.37 36.94
N GLN A 22 2.41 10.54 36.80
CA GLN A 22 1.64 11.50 37.61
C GLN A 22 1.53 11.07 39.09
N LEU A 23 1.36 9.78 39.38
CA LEU A 23 1.38 9.26 40.76
C LEU A 23 2.73 9.52 41.44
N LEU A 24 3.85 9.29 40.73
CA LEU A 24 5.19 9.57 41.24
C LEU A 24 5.42 11.08 41.46
N GLN A 25 4.90 11.93 40.56
CA GLN A 25 4.93 13.38 40.71
C GLN A 25 4.11 13.88 41.91
N ALA A 26 2.97 13.25 42.18
CA ALA A 26 2.15 13.51 43.36
C ALA A 26 2.79 12.98 44.66
N GLY A 27 3.86 12.19 44.56
CA GLY A 27 4.69 11.78 45.68
C GLY A 27 4.41 10.37 46.21
N TYR A 28 3.46 9.64 45.63
CA TYR A 28 3.09 8.28 46.00
C TYR A 28 4.18 7.25 45.69
N ASN A 29 4.14 6.13 46.41
CA ASN A 29 4.88 4.93 46.02
C ASN A 29 4.07 4.16 44.99
N VAL A 30 4.72 3.62 43.96
CA VAL A 30 4.05 2.96 42.85
C VAL A 30 4.64 1.58 42.61
N HIS A 31 3.80 0.57 42.71
CA HIS A 31 4.11 -0.76 42.19
C HIS A 31 3.49 -0.87 40.80
N THR A 32 4.25 -1.31 39.80
CA THR A 32 3.66 -1.53 38.48
C THR A 32 4.10 -2.85 37.88
N THR A 33 3.21 -3.43 37.07
CA THR A 33 3.45 -4.71 36.44
C THR A 33 3.78 -4.56 34.96
N VAL A 34 4.72 -5.37 34.49
CA VAL A 34 5.03 -5.57 33.07
C VAL A 34 5.02 -7.07 32.77
N ARG A 35 4.73 -7.44 31.52
CA ARG A 35 4.66 -8.86 31.13
C ARG A 35 6.03 -9.54 31.14
N ASP A 36 7.06 -8.79 30.73
CA ASP A 36 8.43 -9.29 30.60
C ASP A 36 9.40 -8.15 30.93
N LEU A 37 10.16 -8.31 32.01
CA LEU A 37 11.16 -7.33 32.44
C LEU A 37 12.38 -7.26 31.50
N LYS A 38 12.59 -8.28 30.66
CA LYS A 38 13.70 -8.35 29.68
C LYS A 38 13.41 -7.54 28.42
N ASN A 39 12.15 -7.17 28.18
CA ASN A 39 11.78 -6.35 27.02
C ASN A 39 12.19 -4.88 27.21
N THR A 40 13.47 -4.61 26.93
CA THR A 40 14.10 -3.30 27.16
C THR A 40 13.33 -2.17 26.48
N ARG A 41 12.80 -2.35 25.26
CA ARG A 41 12.06 -1.30 24.56
C ARG A 41 10.80 -0.83 25.31
N LYS A 42 10.03 -1.77 25.89
CA LYS A 42 8.79 -1.46 26.62
C LYS A 42 9.07 -0.98 28.05
N VAL A 43 10.16 -1.44 28.65
CA VAL A 43 10.49 -1.19 30.07
C VAL A 43 11.40 0.04 30.26
N GLN A 44 12.14 0.47 29.23
CA GLN A 44 13.07 1.61 29.34
C GLN A 44 12.44 2.91 29.88
N PRO A 45 11.23 3.32 29.47
CA PRO A 45 10.58 4.52 30.03
C PRO A 45 10.30 4.39 31.52
N LEU A 46 9.92 3.20 31.99
CA LEU A 46 9.69 2.92 33.40
C LEU A 46 11.00 2.95 34.19
N ARG A 47 12.10 2.40 33.64
CA ARG A 47 13.43 2.49 34.26
C ARG A 47 13.90 3.94 34.36
N SER A 48 13.63 4.75 33.33
CA SER A 48 13.94 6.19 33.36
C SER A 48 13.16 6.92 34.47
N LEU A 49 11.91 6.51 34.73
CA LEU A 49 11.13 7.01 35.87
C LEU A 49 11.67 6.50 37.22
N GLN A 50 12.15 5.25 37.30
CA GLN A 50 12.80 4.72 38.51
C GLN A 50 14.08 5.51 38.85
N GLU A 51 14.89 5.86 37.84
CA GLU A 51 16.08 6.70 38.02
C GLU A 51 15.72 8.12 38.49
N LYS A 52 14.63 8.69 37.95
CA LYS A 52 14.15 10.02 38.35
C LYS A 52 13.55 10.04 39.76
N TYR A 53 12.93 8.95 40.19
CA TYR A 53 12.28 8.81 41.49
C TYR A 53 12.80 7.57 42.25
N PRO A 54 14.06 7.59 42.72
CA PRO A 54 14.71 6.43 43.32
C PRO A 54 13.96 5.95 44.57
N GLY A 55 13.70 4.65 44.64
CA GLY A 55 13.00 4.00 45.77
C GLY A 55 11.48 4.19 45.81
N LYS A 56 10.88 4.91 44.86
CA LYS A 56 9.42 5.11 44.79
C LYS A 56 8.69 4.24 43.77
N LEU A 57 9.40 3.71 42.77
CA LEU A 57 8.81 2.88 41.71
C LEU A 57 9.41 1.48 41.74
N GLU A 58 8.57 0.46 41.91
CA GLU A 58 8.93 -0.95 41.85
C GLU A 58 8.27 -1.64 40.66
N LEU A 59 9.05 -2.46 39.93
CA LEU A 59 8.61 -3.18 38.74
C LEU A 59 8.47 -4.66 39.05
N PHE A 60 7.30 -5.23 38.72
CA PHE A 60 7.00 -6.64 38.91
C PHE A 60 6.67 -7.30 37.57
N GLU A 61 7.07 -8.56 37.40
CA GLU A 61 6.65 -9.35 36.25
C GLU A 61 5.29 -10.01 36.53
N ALA A 62 4.27 -9.72 35.73
CA ALA A 62 2.94 -10.32 35.89
C ALA A 62 2.22 -10.48 34.54
N ASP A 63 1.36 -11.50 34.46
CA ASP A 63 0.61 -11.85 33.25
C ASP A 63 -0.87 -12.01 33.55
N LEU A 64 -1.72 -11.30 32.80
CA LEU A 64 -3.18 -11.35 32.92
C LEU A 64 -3.73 -12.78 32.83
N LEU A 65 -3.06 -13.68 32.10
CA LEU A 65 -3.54 -15.05 31.91
C LEU A 65 -3.04 -16.03 32.98
N LYS A 66 -2.08 -15.64 33.84
CA LYS A 66 -1.55 -16.47 34.92
C LYS A 66 -2.22 -16.12 36.25
N PRO A 67 -3.01 -17.02 36.86
CA PRO A 67 -3.61 -16.80 38.18
C PRO A 67 -2.56 -16.51 39.25
N GLY A 68 -2.84 -15.59 40.17
CA GLY A 68 -1.95 -15.23 41.29
C GLY A 68 -0.73 -14.37 40.90
N SER A 69 -0.47 -14.13 39.62
CA SER A 69 0.74 -13.39 39.18
C SER A 69 0.80 -11.93 39.65
N PHE A 70 -0.34 -11.34 40.05
CA PHE A 70 -0.41 -9.96 40.53
C PHE A 70 -0.28 -9.83 42.06
N GLU A 71 -0.35 -10.93 42.81
CA GLU A 71 -0.29 -10.90 44.28
C GLU A 71 1.00 -10.26 44.81
N PRO A 72 2.21 -10.57 44.28
CA PRO A 72 3.44 -9.94 44.77
C PRO A 72 3.44 -8.42 44.58
N ALA A 73 2.88 -7.95 43.46
CA ALA A 73 2.80 -6.53 43.14
C ALA A 73 1.72 -5.79 43.94
N MET A 74 0.65 -6.48 44.35
CA MET A 74 -0.44 -5.91 45.16
C MET A 74 -0.11 -5.84 46.65
N LYS A 75 0.90 -6.59 47.12
CA LYS A 75 1.30 -6.58 48.51
C LYS A 75 1.58 -5.15 48.98
N ASP A 76 1.03 -4.81 50.14
CA ASP A 76 1.13 -3.49 50.77
C ASP A 76 0.58 -2.32 49.94
N CYS A 77 -0.18 -2.57 48.87
CA CYS A 77 -0.88 -1.53 48.11
C CYS A 77 -2.27 -1.26 48.69
N SER A 78 -2.68 0.00 48.74
CA SER A 78 -4.01 0.42 49.20
C SER A 78 -4.99 0.65 48.05
N VAL A 79 -4.49 1.02 46.87
CA VAL A 79 -5.28 1.26 45.66
C VAL A 79 -4.71 0.47 44.49
N VAL A 80 -5.58 -0.16 43.71
CA VAL A 80 -5.23 -0.85 42.47
C VAL A 80 -5.87 -0.14 41.28
N HIS A 81 -5.04 0.34 40.34
CA HIS A 81 -5.45 0.86 39.04
C HIS A 81 -5.35 -0.25 38.00
N HIS A 82 -6.49 -0.82 37.63
CA HIS A 82 -6.55 -1.85 36.60
C HIS A 82 -6.69 -1.20 35.21
N VAL A 83 -5.56 -1.03 34.52
CA VAL A 83 -5.46 -0.43 33.17
C VAL A 83 -5.13 -1.50 32.12
N ALA A 84 -4.40 -2.54 32.52
CA ALA A 84 -3.98 -3.61 31.64
C ALA A 84 -5.18 -4.37 31.03
N SER A 85 -5.26 -4.41 29.70
CA SER A 85 -6.26 -5.19 28.98
C SER A 85 -5.70 -5.62 27.63
N PRO A 86 -6.02 -6.83 27.15
CA PRO A 86 -5.63 -7.26 25.81
C PRO A 86 -6.33 -6.37 24.77
N PHE A 87 -5.53 -5.75 23.90
CA PHE A 87 -6.03 -5.02 22.74
C PHE A 87 -5.47 -5.65 21.48
N LEU A 88 -6.35 -6.12 20.60
CA LEU A 88 -6.03 -6.48 19.23
C LEU A 88 -6.86 -5.60 18.29
N MET A 89 -6.30 -5.30 17.14
CA MET A 89 -6.97 -4.51 16.11
C MET A 89 -8.08 -5.33 15.46
N ALA A 90 -9.18 -4.69 15.05
CA ALA A 90 -10.30 -5.37 14.38
C ALA A 90 -9.85 -6.26 13.21
N GLU A 91 -8.90 -5.79 12.40
CA GLU A 91 -8.33 -6.53 11.25
C GLU A 91 -7.47 -7.75 11.65
N LYS A 92 -6.97 -7.78 12.90
CA LYS A 92 -6.12 -8.85 13.42
C LYS A 92 -6.90 -9.87 14.25
N ILE A 93 -8.17 -9.60 14.55
CA ILE A 93 -9.03 -10.50 15.31
C ILE A 93 -9.67 -11.48 14.32
N LYS A 94 -9.25 -12.75 14.38
CA LYS A 94 -9.86 -13.82 13.58
C LYS A 94 -10.99 -14.49 14.36
N ASP A 95 -10.75 -14.73 15.64
CA ASP A 95 -11.73 -15.32 16.56
C ASP A 95 -11.97 -14.36 17.73
N GLY A 96 -13.07 -13.60 17.65
CA GLY A 96 -13.44 -12.63 18.67
C GLY A 96 -13.61 -13.24 20.07
N GLN A 97 -13.96 -14.53 20.17
CA GLN A 97 -14.18 -15.17 21.45
C GLN A 97 -12.85 -15.49 22.14
N LYS A 98 -12.00 -16.27 21.47
CA LYS A 98 -10.73 -16.76 22.04
C LYS A 98 -9.65 -15.68 22.13
N GLU A 99 -9.64 -14.74 21.19
CA GLU A 99 -8.56 -13.74 21.12
C GLU A 99 -8.89 -12.47 21.91
N MET A 100 -10.17 -12.13 22.10
CA MET A 100 -10.60 -10.91 22.80
C MET A 100 -11.42 -11.16 24.07
N VAL A 101 -12.56 -11.86 23.97
CA VAL A 101 -13.51 -11.98 25.08
C VAL A 101 -12.92 -12.79 26.24
N GLU A 102 -12.41 -14.00 25.97
CA GLU A 102 -11.86 -14.88 27.00
C GLU A 102 -10.64 -14.26 27.71
N PRO A 103 -9.64 -13.69 27.01
CA PRO A 103 -8.50 -13.06 27.67
C PRO A 103 -8.86 -11.83 28.50
N ALA A 104 -9.82 -11.01 28.04
CA ALA A 104 -10.27 -9.84 28.80
C ALA A 104 -11.01 -10.27 30.08
N LEU A 105 -11.90 -11.26 29.98
CA LEU A 105 -12.65 -11.78 31.11
C LEU A 105 -11.75 -12.49 32.13
N GLN A 106 -10.84 -13.36 31.66
CA GLN A 106 -9.91 -14.07 32.52
C GLN A 106 -8.91 -13.10 33.17
N GLY A 107 -8.45 -12.09 32.43
CA GLY A 107 -7.57 -11.04 32.96
C GLY A 107 -8.23 -10.27 34.12
N THR A 108 -9.47 -9.81 33.94
CA THR A 108 -10.22 -9.14 35.00
C THR A 108 -10.43 -10.04 36.21
N ARG A 109 -10.81 -11.32 36.00
CA ARG A 109 -10.96 -12.29 37.09
C ARG A 109 -9.66 -12.48 37.87
N ASN A 110 -8.55 -12.69 37.18
CA ASN A 110 -7.26 -12.93 37.82
C ASN A 110 -6.82 -11.73 38.66
N VAL A 111 -6.95 -10.51 38.13
CA VAL A 111 -6.60 -9.28 38.88
C VAL A 111 -7.51 -9.10 40.09
N LEU A 112 -8.84 -9.18 39.93
CA LEU A 112 -9.77 -8.96 41.04
C LEU A 112 -9.77 -10.09 42.07
N ASN A 113 -9.45 -11.32 41.68
CA ASN A 113 -9.23 -12.41 42.63
C ASN A 113 -7.96 -12.15 43.45
N SER A 114 -6.87 -11.66 42.85
CA SER A 114 -5.69 -11.23 43.61
C SER A 114 -5.99 -10.04 44.53
N VAL A 115 -6.87 -9.12 44.13
CA VAL A 115 -7.38 -8.06 45.03
C VAL A 115 -8.09 -8.69 46.22
N ASN A 116 -8.98 -9.68 46.00
CA ASN A 116 -9.68 -10.37 47.08
C ASN A 116 -8.74 -11.10 48.03
N SER A 117 -7.68 -11.73 47.52
CA SER A 117 -6.63 -12.38 48.32
C SER A 117 -5.74 -11.41 49.10
N THR A 118 -5.72 -10.12 48.73
CA THR A 118 -4.82 -9.11 49.32
C THR A 118 -5.59 -8.14 50.21
N GLU A 119 -5.47 -8.30 51.53
CA GLU A 119 -6.23 -7.53 52.52
C GLU A 119 -5.94 -6.01 52.51
N SER A 120 -4.74 -5.60 52.08
CA SER A 120 -4.33 -4.19 52.11
C SER A 120 -5.11 -3.29 51.13
N VAL A 121 -5.61 -3.87 50.03
CA VAL A 121 -6.31 -3.13 48.97
C VAL A 121 -7.70 -2.70 49.46
N LYS A 122 -8.00 -1.41 49.35
CA LYS A 122 -9.28 -0.81 49.77
C LYS A 122 -10.10 -0.28 48.61
N ARG A 123 -9.46 0.03 47.49
CA ARG A 123 -10.11 0.63 46.33
C ARG A 123 -9.51 0.13 45.02
N VAL A 124 -10.38 -0.12 44.04
CA VAL A 124 -10.01 -0.50 42.68
C VAL A 124 -10.54 0.55 41.70
N VAL A 125 -9.66 1.10 40.87
CA VAL A 125 -10.04 1.97 39.75
C VAL A 125 -9.85 1.19 38.45
N LEU A 126 -10.96 0.83 37.81
CA LEU A 126 -10.98 0.02 36.59
C LEU A 126 -11.06 0.90 35.35
N THR A 127 -10.22 0.63 34.35
CA THR A 127 -10.30 1.30 33.04
C THR A 127 -11.18 0.49 32.08
N SER A 128 -12.37 0.99 31.78
CA SER A 128 -13.26 0.49 30.74
C SER A 128 -13.15 1.34 29.47
N THR A 129 -14.26 1.61 28.77
CA THR A 129 -14.34 2.49 27.60
C THR A 129 -15.79 2.92 27.38
N ILE A 130 -16.02 4.03 26.69
CA ILE A 130 -17.37 4.42 26.21
C ILE A 130 -18.02 3.32 25.35
N GLY A 131 -17.23 2.46 24.70
CA GLY A 131 -17.72 1.26 23.99
C GLY A 131 -18.37 0.20 24.90
N ALA A 132 -18.25 0.32 26.22
CA ALA A 132 -19.01 -0.50 27.18
C ALA A 132 -20.41 0.08 27.47
N ILE A 133 -20.70 1.31 27.01
CA ILE A 133 -21.97 2.02 27.19
C ILE A 133 -22.83 1.94 25.92
N PHE A 134 -22.23 2.15 24.74
CA PHE A 134 -22.88 1.96 23.44
C PHE A 134 -22.07 1.03 22.55
N GLY A 135 -22.73 0.35 21.58
CA GLY A 135 -22.02 -0.49 20.61
C GLY A 135 -21.88 0.19 19.26
N ASP A 136 -22.96 0.80 18.76
CA ASP A 136 -22.97 1.65 17.57
C ASP A 136 -23.47 3.06 17.93
N TYR A 137 -23.06 4.09 17.18
CA TYR A 137 -23.41 5.48 17.51
C TYR A 137 -24.91 5.76 17.49
N ILE A 138 -25.68 5.02 16.68
CA ILE A 138 -27.14 5.13 16.63
C ILE A 138 -27.80 4.75 17.98
N ASP A 139 -27.16 3.90 18.79
CA ASP A 139 -27.72 3.45 20.07
C ASP A 139 -27.92 4.64 21.02
N VAL A 140 -27.02 5.64 20.96
CA VAL A 140 -27.10 6.84 21.81
C VAL A 140 -28.33 7.68 21.48
N LYS A 141 -28.84 7.62 20.24
CA LYS A 141 -30.09 8.31 19.87
C LYS A 141 -31.33 7.72 20.52
N SER A 142 -31.24 6.50 21.07
CA SER A 142 -32.31 5.89 21.85
C SER A 142 -32.18 6.16 23.35
N MET A 143 -31.06 6.73 23.80
CA MET A 143 -30.84 7.13 25.18
C MET A 143 -31.58 8.43 25.48
N LYS A 144 -31.79 8.69 26.78
CA LYS A 144 -32.45 9.91 27.24
C LYS A 144 -31.73 11.15 26.70
N ASP A 145 -32.50 12.07 26.12
CA ASP A 145 -32.04 13.34 25.55
C ASP A 145 -31.01 13.22 24.40
N ASN A 146 -30.82 12.02 23.84
CA ASN A 146 -29.73 11.70 22.87
C ASN A 146 -28.32 11.95 23.43
N ILE A 147 -28.17 11.90 24.75
CA ILE A 147 -26.90 12.12 25.45
C ILE A 147 -26.37 10.77 25.94
N LEU A 148 -25.07 10.55 25.74
CA LEU A 148 -24.40 9.37 26.27
C LEU A 148 -24.37 9.44 27.81
N SER A 149 -24.88 8.41 28.47
CA SER A 149 -24.94 8.33 29.94
C SER A 149 -24.41 7.00 30.46
N GLU A 150 -23.72 7.04 31.60
CA GLU A 150 -23.13 5.90 32.32
C GLU A 150 -24.14 4.86 32.80
N SER A 151 -25.42 5.24 32.85
CA SER A 151 -26.52 4.36 33.28
C SER A 151 -26.79 3.22 32.31
N TYR A 152 -26.37 3.34 31.05
CA TYR A 152 -26.60 2.35 30.01
C TYR A 152 -25.40 1.40 29.85
N PHE A 153 -25.70 0.14 29.52
CA PHE A 153 -24.69 -0.81 29.04
C PHE A 153 -24.91 -1.08 27.56
N ASN A 154 -23.81 -1.34 26.84
CA ASN A 154 -23.86 -1.73 25.45
C ASN A 154 -24.48 -3.14 25.30
N GLU A 155 -25.55 -3.22 24.51
CA GLU A 155 -26.28 -4.46 24.20
C GLU A 155 -26.22 -4.83 22.71
N SER A 156 -25.74 -3.93 21.85
CA SER A 156 -25.74 -4.13 20.39
C SER A 156 -24.49 -4.85 19.89
N SER A 157 -23.41 -4.85 20.67
CA SER A 157 -22.16 -5.54 20.34
C SER A 157 -22.21 -7.03 20.68
N SER A 158 -21.56 -7.85 19.86
CA SER A 158 -21.45 -9.30 19.99
C SER A 158 -20.05 -9.78 19.63
N VAL A 159 -19.79 -11.09 19.75
CA VAL A 159 -18.54 -11.72 19.31
C VAL A 159 -18.27 -11.48 17.81
N THR A 160 -19.31 -11.31 16.99
CA THR A 160 -19.22 -11.10 15.54
C THR A 160 -19.40 -9.63 15.12
N HIS A 161 -19.84 -8.76 16.03
CA HIS A 161 -20.11 -7.34 15.76
C HIS A 161 -19.49 -6.48 16.86
N ASN A 162 -18.37 -5.82 16.56
CA ASN A 162 -17.55 -5.07 17.52
C ASN A 162 -17.06 -5.94 18.71
N PRO A 163 -16.28 -7.02 18.47
CA PRO A 163 -15.82 -7.95 19.51
C PRO A 163 -15.03 -7.27 20.64
N TYR A 164 -14.29 -6.20 20.33
CA TYR A 164 -13.59 -5.41 21.34
C TYR A 164 -14.56 -4.73 22.32
N HIS A 165 -15.60 -4.03 21.82
CA HIS A 165 -16.62 -3.42 22.67
C HIS A 165 -17.33 -4.47 23.52
N TYR A 166 -17.71 -5.59 22.90
CA TYR A 166 -18.33 -6.70 23.61
C TYR A 166 -17.43 -7.25 24.73
N SER A 167 -16.15 -7.50 24.47
CA SER A 167 -15.20 -7.99 25.49
C SER A 167 -15.11 -7.06 26.70
N LYS A 168 -15.17 -5.74 26.48
CA LYS A 168 -15.15 -4.73 27.56
C LYS A 168 -16.44 -4.72 28.37
N VAL A 169 -17.59 -4.90 27.73
CA VAL A 169 -18.89 -5.05 28.43
C VAL A 169 -18.86 -6.27 29.34
N VAL A 170 -18.45 -7.44 28.82
CA VAL A 170 -18.44 -8.68 29.60
C VAL A 170 -17.42 -8.58 30.75
N ALA A 171 -16.23 -8.05 30.49
CA ALA A 171 -15.21 -7.84 31.51
C ALA A 171 -15.68 -6.88 32.63
N GLU A 172 -16.33 -5.77 32.27
CA GLU A 172 -16.86 -4.80 33.25
C GLU A 172 -18.02 -5.39 34.07
N LYS A 173 -18.96 -6.10 33.43
CA LYS A 173 -20.05 -6.80 34.13
C LYS A 173 -19.52 -7.84 35.11
N GLU A 174 -18.49 -8.58 34.73
CA GLU A 174 -17.85 -9.55 35.63
C GLU A 174 -17.10 -8.85 36.79
N ALA A 175 -16.45 -7.72 36.54
CA ALA A 175 -15.85 -6.91 37.59
C ALA A 175 -16.88 -6.45 38.63
N TRP A 176 -18.02 -5.93 38.18
CA TRP A 176 -19.12 -5.55 39.06
C TRP A 176 -19.69 -6.75 39.83
N LYS A 177 -19.76 -7.93 39.22
CA LYS A 177 -20.20 -9.15 39.89
C LYS A 177 -19.25 -9.55 41.03
N ILE A 178 -17.95 -9.51 40.78
CA ILE A 178 -16.92 -9.83 41.80
C ILE A 178 -16.94 -8.79 42.93
N GLN A 179 -17.02 -7.50 42.58
CA GLN A 179 -17.09 -6.43 43.58
C GLN A 179 -18.33 -6.58 44.47
N LYS A 180 -19.52 -6.84 43.91
CA LYS A 180 -20.78 -7.01 44.65
C LYS A 180 -20.81 -8.26 45.54
N ALA A 181 -19.95 -9.25 45.27
CA ALA A 181 -19.85 -10.46 46.09
C ALA A 181 -19.09 -10.25 47.40
N GLN A 182 -18.50 -9.07 47.60
CA GLN A 182 -17.72 -8.71 48.79
C GLN A 182 -18.02 -7.27 49.24
N SER A 183 -17.55 -6.85 50.41
CA SER A 183 -17.79 -5.51 50.99
C SER A 183 -16.54 -4.81 51.53
N ARG A 184 -15.35 -5.40 51.37
CA ARG A 184 -14.08 -4.89 51.89
C ARG A 184 -13.53 -3.72 51.06
N TRP A 185 -13.60 -3.82 49.73
CA TRP A 185 -13.09 -2.81 48.81
C TRP A 185 -14.18 -2.28 47.88
N ASP A 186 -14.03 -1.04 47.43
CA ASP A 186 -14.93 -0.39 46.48
C ASP A 186 -14.32 -0.27 45.08
N MET A 187 -15.18 -0.09 44.08
CA MET A 187 -14.76 0.01 42.68
C MET A 187 -15.32 1.28 42.03
N VAL A 188 -14.45 1.97 41.32
CA VAL A 188 -14.80 3.06 40.41
C VAL A 188 -14.36 2.68 39.01
N VAL A 189 -15.23 2.88 38.02
CA VAL A 189 -14.94 2.58 36.62
C VAL A 189 -14.76 3.88 35.84
N ILE A 190 -13.64 4.00 35.14
CA ILE A 190 -13.37 5.12 34.21
C ILE A 190 -13.64 4.63 32.78
N CYS A 191 -14.51 5.32 32.05
CA CYS A 191 -14.95 5.03 30.69
C CYS A 191 -14.40 6.10 29.73
N PRO A 192 -13.14 6.00 29.29
CA PRO A 192 -12.56 6.97 28.37
C PRO A 192 -13.09 6.80 26.94
N GLY A 193 -13.10 7.93 26.21
CA GLY A 193 -13.28 7.98 24.76
C GLY A 193 -12.02 7.59 23.98
N LEU A 194 -11.87 8.16 22.78
CA LEU A 194 -10.66 8.05 21.97
C LEU A 194 -9.52 8.84 22.63
N VAL A 195 -8.57 8.10 23.19
CA VAL A 195 -7.44 8.68 23.94
C VAL A 195 -6.37 9.23 23.01
N LEU A 196 -6.16 10.54 23.00
CA LEU A 196 -5.13 11.22 22.23
C LEU A 196 -4.07 11.81 23.17
N GLY A 197 -2.82 11.89 22.74
CA GLY A 197 -1.76 12.50 23.54
C GLY A 197 -0.37 11.94 23.26
N PRO A 198 0.68 12.50 23.90
CA PRO A 198 2.05 12.06 23.69
C PRO A 198 2.27 10.65 24.25
N SER A 199 2.94 9.77 23.52
CA SER A 199 3.36 8.48 24.08
C SER A 199 4.69 8.63 24.80
N LEU A 200 4.74 8.27 26.10
CA LEU A 200 6.01 8.20 26.85
C LEU A 200 6.81 6.93 26.54
N THR A 201 6.26 6.02 25.74
CA THR A 201 6.88 4.76 25.35
C THR A 201 6.90 4.58 23.85
N THR A 202 7.99 4.03 23.32
CA THR A 202 8.13 3.74 21.88
C THR A 202 7.50 2.40 21.49
N GLY A 203 6.95 1.64 22.44
CA GLY A 203 6.46 0.27 22.24
C GLY A 203 5.04 0.00 22.72
N SER A 204 4.19 1.03 22.88
CA SER A 204 2.78 0.80 23.23
C SER A 204 1.92 0.56 21.99
N ASP A 205 1.13 -0.51 22.03
CA ASP A 205 0.08 -0.80 21.06
C ASP A 205 -1.24 -0.23 21.60
N SER A 206 -1.79 0.83 20.98
CA SER A 206 -3.11 1.37 21.34
C SER A 206 -3.93 1.69 20.09
N GLY A 207 -5.25 1.54 20.18
CA GLY A 207 -6.16 1.80 19.06
C GLY A 207 -6.12 3.24 18.54
N SER A 208 -5.86 4.21 19.42
CA SER A 208 -5.73 5.61 19.04
C SER A 208 -4.42 5.95 18.34
N LEU A 209 -3.30 5.34 18.76
CA LEU A 209 -2.02 5.48 18.07
C LEU A 209 -2.09 4.88 16.66
N PHE A 210 -2.81 3.79 16.47
CA PHE A 210 -3.05 3.23 15.14
C PHE A 210 -3.85 4.16 14.23
N LEU A 211 -4.96 4.74 14.72
CA LEU A 211 -5.76 5.67 13.91
C LEU A 211 -4.93 6.88 13.46
N LEU A 212 -4.01 7.35 14.32
CA LEU A 212 -3.06 8.40 13.94
C LEU A 212 -1.99 7.88 12.97
N ASP A 213 -1.45 6.68 13.17
CA ASP A 213 -0.47 6.08 12.26
C ASP A 213 -1.04 5.88 10.86
N GLU A 214 -2.29 5.40 10.75
CA GLU A 214 -2.98 5.25 9.47
C GLU A 214 -3.20 6.61 8.79
N LEU A 215 -3.55 7.64 9.57
CA LEU A 215 -3.65 9.01 9.08
C LEU A 215 -2.30 9.54 8.57
N PHE A 216 -1.20 9.29 9.29
CA PHE A 216 0.16 9.73 8.92
C PHE A 216 0.83 8.86 7.85
N SER A 217 0.36 7.63 7.65
CA SER A 217 0.89 6.68 6.65
C SER A 217 0.77 7.21 5.22
N GLY A 218 -0.19 8.12 4.99
CA GLY A 218 -0.51 8.67 3.68
C GLY A 218 -1.43 7.79 2.84
N GLN A 219 -1.89 6.64 3.35
CA GLN A 219 -2.85 5.80 2.65
C GLN A 219 -4.20 6.49 2.46
N LEU A 220 -4.60 7.36 3.40
CA LEU A 220 -5.86 8.10 3.37
C LEU A 220 -5.75 9.47 2.68
N TRP A 221 -4.74 9.71 1.83
CA TRP A 221 -4.52 11.04 1.22
C TRP A 221 -5.73 11.56 0.41
N PHE A 222 -6.55 10.66 -0.13
CA PHE A 222 -7.74 10.98 -0.93
C PHE A 222 -8.98 11.32 -0.09
N GLY A 223 -9.01 10.98 1.20
CA GLY A 223 -10.09 11.35 2.11
C GLY A 223 -10.35 10.34 3.22
N VAL A 224 -11.20 10.74 4.19
CA VAL A 224 -11.60 9.92 5.35
C VAL A 224 -13.12 9.72 5.41
N PRO A 225 -13.61 8.64 6.04
CA PRO A 225 -15.05 8.47 6.27
C PRO A 225 -15.61 9.57 7.20
N ASP A 226 -16.93 9.84 7.10
CA ASP A 226 -17.64 10.80 7.98
C ASP A 226 -17.89 10.17 9.36
N LEU A 227 -16.81 9.91 10.09
CA LEU A 227 -16.80 9.45 11.48
C LEU A 227 -16.45 10.61 12.41
N SER A 228 -17.03 10.58 13.60
CA SER A 228 -16.70 11.50 14.70
C SER A 228 -16.35 10.68 15.93
N PHE A 229 -15.46 11.19 16.77
CA PHE A 229 -14.97 10.49 17.95
C PHE A 229 -15.11 11.39 19.18
N CYS A 230 -15.53 10.83 20.33
CA CYS A 230 -15.39 11.51 21.61
C CYS A 230 -13.91 11.45 22.00
N THR A 231 -13.22 12.57 22.05
CA THR A 231 -11.77 12.63 22.30
C THR A 231 -11.46 12.94 23.76
N VAL A 232 -10.29 12.54 24.23
CA VAL A 232 -9.80 12.85 25.58
C VAL A 232 -8.28 12.86 25.59
N ASP A 233 -7.65 13.75 26.35
CA ASP A 233 -6.19 13.73 26.53
C ASP A 233 -5.78 12.59 27.49
N VAL A 234 -4.74 11.84 27.13
CA VAL A 234 -4.18 10.76 27.96
C VAL A 234 -3.80 11.22 29.39
N ARG A 235 -3.40 12.49 29.54
CA ARG A 235 -3.03 13.10 30.83
C ARG A 235 -4.24 13.37 31.70
N GLU A 236 -5.38 13.72 31.10
CA GLU A 236 -6.65 13.92 31.80
C GLU A 236 -7.19 12.59 32.33
N ILE A 237 -7.05 11.49 31.56
CA ILE A 237 -7.41 10.16 32.05
C ILE A 237 -6.57 9.76 33.26
N ALA A 238 -5.26 9.97 33.20
CA ALA A 238 -4.38 9.70 34.34
C ALA A 238 -4.80 10.53 35.58
N THR A 239 -5.16 11.80 35.37
CA THR A 239 -5.69 12.66 36.45
C THR A 239 -7.01 12.12 37.00
N ALA A 240 -7.94 11.72 36.12
CA ALA A 240 -9.22 11.14 36.52
C ALA A 240 -9.05 9.85 37.34
N HIS A 241 -8.08 9.01 36.98
CA HIS A 241 -7.72 7.82 37.77
C HIS A 241 -7.25 8.17 39.18
N ILE A 242 -6.36 9.16 39.30
CA ILE A 242 -5.86 9.63 40.61
C ILE A 242 -7.01 10.20 41.45
N ARG A 243 -7.86 11.03 40.85
CA ARG A 243 -9.02 11.62 41.53
C ARG A 243 -10.05 10.57 41.96
N ALA A 244 -10.31 9.58 41.12
CA ALA A 244 -11.19 8.46 41.48
C ALA A 244 -10.62 7.64 42.65
N ALA A 245 -9.30 7.50 42.73
CA ALA A 245 -8.65 6.87 43.87
C ALA A 245 -8.80 7.70 45.16
N GLU A 246 -8.56 9.01 45.10
CA GLU A 246 -8.55 9.92 46.26
C GLU A 246 -9.95 10.28 46.79
N THR A 247 -10.93 10.40 45.88
CA THR A 247 -12.26 10.92 46.20
C THR A 247 -13.09 9.83 46.87
N LYS A 248 -13.28 9.90 48.19
CA LYS A 248 -14.00 8.88 48.96
C LYS A 248 -15.45 8.67 48.49
N SER A 249 -16.12 9.71 48.01
CA SER A 249 -17.50 9.67 47.52
C SER A 249 -17.64 9.19 46.07
N ALA A 250 -16.53 8.98 45.34
CA ALA A 250 -16.58 8.51 43.96
C ALA A 250 -17.08 7.06 43.93
N GLN A 251 -18.12 6.81 43.13
CA GLN A 251 -18.74 5.49 42.99
C GLN A 251 -19.35 5.33 41.59
N GLY A 252 -19.45 4.09 41.12
CA GLY A 252 -20.07 3.80 39.82
C GLY A 252 -19.10 3.95 38.65
N ARG A 253 -19.60 4.53 37.55
CA ARG A 253 -18.89 4.64 36.26
C ARG A 253 -18.83 6.11 35.88
N TYR A 254 -17.72 6.55 35.30
CA TYR A 254 -17.49 7.94 34.89
C TYR A 254 -17.03 8.00 33.43
N ILE A 255 -17.74 8.72 32.57
CA ILE A 255 -17.32 9.02 31.20
C ILE A 255 -16.27 10.12 31.23
N VAL A 256 -15.12 9.87 30.58
CA VAL A 256 -14.04 10.87 30.48
C VAL A 256 -13.75 11.13 29.01
N CYS A 257 -14.40 12.16 28.46
CA CYS A 257 -14.16 12.70 27.12
C CYS A 257 -14.83 14.06 26.90
N ASP A 258 -14.36 14.79 25.90
CA ASP A 258 -14.98 16.04 25.47
C ASP A 258 -16.48 15.87 25.22
N ARG A 259 -17.27 16.86 25.66
CA ARG A 259 -18.73 16.89 25.50
C ARG A 259 -19.16 16.76 24.04
N GLU A 260 -18.42 17.38 23.13
CA GLU A 260 -18.67 17.34 21.69
C GLU A 260 -17.73 16.37 20.97
N MET A 261 -18.29 15.55 20.08
CA MET A 261 -17.48 14.69 19.22
C MET A 261 -16.72 15.48 18.16
N VAL A 262 -15.43 15.17 17.99
CA VAL A 262 -14.56 15.74 16.95
C VAL A 262 -14.60 14.88 15.69
N ARG A 263 -14.78 15.51 14.52
CA ARG A 263 -14.83 14.79 13.23
C ARG A 263 -13.44 14.32 12.82
N PHE A 264 -13.35 13.15 12.20
CA PHE A 264 -12.06 12.60 11.76
C PHE A 264 -11.33 13.52 10.76
N VAL A 265 -12.08 14.17 9.86
CA VAL A 265 -11.52 15.15 8.92
C VAL A 265 -10.97 16.39 9.62
N ASP A 266 -11.56 16.80 10.74
CA ASP A 266 -11.14 17.98 11.47
C ASP A 266 -9.88 17.69 12.30
N ILE A 267 -9.74 16.47 12.84
CA ILE A 267 -8.47 15.97 13.40
C ILE A 267 -7.35 16.11 12.34
N SER A 268 -7.58 15.59 11.13
CA SER A 268 -6.61 15.73 10.02
C SER A 268 -6.28 17.19 9.71
N LYS A 269 -7.29 18.06 9.61
CA LYS A 269 -7.09 19.49 9.33
C LYS A 269 -6.32 20.22 10.42
N GLN A 270 -6.51 19.87 11.69
CA GLN A 270 -5.77 20.46 12.81
C GLN A 270 -4.30 20.04 12.80
N ILE A 271 -4.01 18.79 12.43
CA ILE A 271 -2.65 18.24 12.36
C ILE A 271 -1.88 18.75 11.13
N ARG A 272 -2.57 18.94 10.00
CA ARG A 272 -1.95 19.22 8.70
C ARG A 272 -1.03 20.44 8.64
N PRO A 273 -1.30 21.59 9.30
CA PRO A 273 -0.37 22.71 9.34
C PRO A 273 0.99 22.35 9.94
N GLN A 274 1.02 21.34 10.80
CA GLN A 274 2.18 20.97 11.61
C GLN A 274 2.98 19.80 11.03
N ALA A 275 2.35 18.97 10.19
CA ALA A 275 2.98 17.81 9.60
C ALA A 275 4.03 18.17 8.54
N LYS A 276 5.22 17.53 8.59
CA LYS A 276 6.27 17.65 7.56
C LYS A 276 5.75 17.22 6.16
N ARG A 277 4.86 16.22 6.09
CA ARG A 277 4.24 15.72 4.83
C ARG A 277 2.77 16.14 4.69
N ARG A 278 2.51 17.44 4.56
CA ARG A 278 1.14 18.01 4.48
C ARG A 278 0.26 17.43 3.36
N TRP A 279 0.87 16.90 2.31
CA TRP A 279 0.16 16.32 1.15
C TRP A 279 -0.33 14.89 1.40
N ALA A 280 0.25 14.18 2.37
CA ALA A 280 -0.16 12.83 2.73
C ALA A 280 -1.44 12.80 3.59
N LEU A 281 -1.79 13.93 4.22
CA LEU A 281 -2.92 14.02 5.12
C LEU A 281 -4.23 14.38 4.37
N PRO A 282 -5.33 13.66 4.63
CA PRO A 282 -6.63 13.89 3.99
C PRO A 282 -7.17 15.29 4.24
N ARG A 283 -7.80 15.87 3.22
CA ARG A 283 -8.42 17.21 3.29
C ARG A 283 -9.95 17.17 3.34
N HIS A 284 -10.52 16.09 2.84
CA HIS A 284 -11.94 15.98 2.57
C HIS A 284 -12.50 14.71 3.19
N LYS A 285 -13.79 14.77 3.52
CA LYS A 285 -14.57 13.58 3.84
C LYS A 285 -14.98 12.91 2.53
N LEU A 286 -15.00 11.59 2.52
CA LEU A 286 -15.49 10.81 1.38
C LEU A 286 -17.02 10.74 1.42
N PRO A 287 -17.70 10.76 0.25
CA PRO A 287 -19.15 10.56 0.21
C PRO A 287 -19.55 9.23 0.85
N ASN A 288 -20.57 9.23 1.71
CA ASN A 288 -21.01 8.03 2.42
C ASN A 288 -21.41 6.88 1.48
N LEU A 289 -21.92 7.19 0.28
CA LEU A 289 -22.24 6.18 -0.73
C LEU A 289 -20.98 5.43 -1.19
N LEU A 290 -19.88 6.15 -1.43
CA LEU A 290 -18.60 5.55 -1.82
C LEU A 290 -18.06 4.65 -0.72
N ILE A 291 -18.08 5.12 0.54
CA ILE A 291 -17.66 4.31 1.69
C ILE A 291 -18.53 3.06 1.84
N ARG A 292 -19.85 3.15 1.62
CA ARG A 292 -20.71 1.97 1.67
C ARG A 292 -20.39 0.96 0.58
N VAL A 293 -19.94 1.37 -0.60
CA VAL A 293 -19.56 0.44 -1.68
C VAL A 293 -18.19 -0.18 -1.43
N VAL A 294 -17.22 0.63 -1.00
CA VAL A 294 -15.82 0.21 -0.87
C VAL A 294 -15.52 -0.42 0.49
N GLY A 295 -16.23 -0.02 1.54
CA GLY A 295 -16.02 -0.45 2.94
C GLY A 295 -15.98 -1.96 3.19
N PRO A 296 -16.79 -2.80 2.51
CA PRO A 296 -16.70 -4.26 2.67
C PRO A 296 -15.35 -4.85 2.25
N LEU A 297 -14.63 -4.23 1.31
CA LEU A 297 -13.27 -4.64 0.93
C LEU A 297 -12.25 -4.43 2.06
N PHE A 298 -12.58 -3.56 3.02
CA PHE A 298 -11.80 -3.24 4.20
C PHE A 298 -12.40 -3.86 5.48
N GLY A 299 -13.27 -4.88 5.34
CA GLY A 299 -13.86 -5.58 6.48
C GLY A 299 -14.99 -4.84 7.21
N LEU A 300 -15.44 -3.68 6.72
CA LEU A 300 -16.56 -2.94 7.31
C LEU A 300 -17.89 -3.51 6.84
N THR A 301 -18.75 -3.92 7.78
CA THR A 301 -20.08 -4.44 7.46
C THR A 301 -21.07 -3.33 7.10
N GLN A 302 -22.04 -3.63 6.22
CA GLN A 302 -23.11 -2.68 5.88
C GLN A 302 -23.92 -2.24 7.10
N LYS A 303 -24.14 -3.16 8.05
CA LYS A 303 -24.84 -2.89 9.30
C LYS A 303 -24.09 -1.83 10.10
N TRP A 304 -22.79 -2.04 10.33
CA TRP A 304 -21.93 -1.10 11.05
C TRP A 304 -21.87 0.27 10.37
N MET A 305 -21.69 0.31 9.04
CA MET A 305 -21.62 1.57 8.30
C MET A 305 -22.94 2.36 8.33
N ARG A 306 -24.09 1.69 8.33
CA ARG A 306 -25.40 2.36 8.46
C ARG A 306 -25.62 2.94 9.86
N ALA A 307 -25.12 2.26 10.89
CA ALA A 307 -25.31 2.63 12.29
C ALA A 307 -24.34 3.72 12.77
N ASN A 308 -23.17 3.86 12.14
CA ASN A 308 -22.10 4.76 12.62
C ASN A 308 -21.81 5.97 11.71
N LEU A 309 -21.89 5.84 10.37
CA LEU A 309 -21.49 6.92 9.46
C LEU A 309 -22.42 8.14 9.55
N GLY A 310 -21.84 9.31 9.83
CA GLY A 310 -22.54 10.58 9.93
C GLY A 310 -23.39 10.76 11.19
N VAL A 311 -23.31 9.85 12.16
CA VAL A 311 -24.01 9.96 13.43
C VAL A 311 -23.13 10.70 14.44
N ARG A 312 -23.73 11.65 15.16
CA ARG A 312 -23.11 12.42 16.24
C ARG A 312 -24.07 12.47 17.44
N PHE A 313 -23.50 12.55 18.62
CA PHE A 313 -24.20 12.71 19.89
C PHE A 313 -23.32 13.54 20.84
N GLU A 314 -23.90 13.98 21.96
CA GLU A 314 -23.17 14.64 23.04
C GLU A 314 -22.96 13.66 24.20
N THR A 315 -21.94 13.90 25.01
CA THR A 315 -21.74 13.19 26.28
C THR A 315 -22.13 14.09 27.45
N THR A 316 -22.38 13.50 28.63
CA THR A 316 -22.42 14.27 29.88
C THR A 316 -21.08 14.97 30.12
N ASP A 317 -21.10 16.12 30.80
CA ASP A 317 -19.88 16.91 31.05
C ASP A 317 -18.98 16.16 32.06
N PRO A 318 -17.77 15.75 31.69
CA PRO A 318 -16.86 15.05 32.60
C PRO A 318 -16.54 15.85 33.86
N LYS A 319 -16.62 17.18 33.77
CA LYS A 319 -16.15 18.12 34.80
C LYS A 319 -17.14 18.31 35.94
N GLU A 320 -18.41 17.97 35.74
CA GLU A 320 -19.42 18.01 36.81
C GLU A 320 -19.35 16.78 37.73
N ASP A 321 -19.04 15.60 37.17
CA ASP A 321 -19.12 14.33 37.89
C ASP A 321 -17.81 13.95 38.62
N LEU A 322 -16.65 14.38 38.11
CA LEU A 322 -15.34 14.35 38.78
C LEU A 322 -14.58 15.65 38.47
N PRO A 323 -14.39 16.58 39.43
CA PRO A 323 -13.75 17.87 39.15
C PRO A 323 -12.28 17.68 38.77
N ILE A 324 -12.00 17.73 37.46
CA ILE A 324 -10.66 17.79 36.88
C ILE A 324 -10.20 19.26 36.93
N PRO A 325 -8.96 19.57 37.34
CA PRO A 325 -8.47 20.95 37.33
C PRO A 325 -8.64 21.55 35.94
N ASP A 326 -9.37 22.66 35.83
CA ASP A 326 -9.34 23.48 34.64
C ASP A 326 -7.90 23.97 34.44
N GLU A 327 -7.34 23.81 33.24
CA GLU A 327 -6.31 24.75 32.80
C GLU A 327 -6.99 26.12 32.71
N GLU A 328 -6.97 26.86 33.83
CA GLU A 328 -7.30 28.27 33.88
C GLU A 328 -6.47 28.98 32.81
N LYS A 329 -7.14 29.34 31.70
CA LYS A 329 -6.74 30.52 30.95
C LYS A 329 -6.68 31.66 31.96
N PRO A 330 -5.55 32.37 32.10
CA PRO A 330 -5.44 33.43 33.07
C PRO A 330 -6.51 34.49 32.78
N ALA A 331 -7.28 34.81 33.82
CA ALA A 331 -8.21 35.91 33.83
C ALA A 331 -7.42 37.23 33.69
N SER A 332 -7.46 37.81 32.49
CA SER A 332 -7.39 39.26 32.32
C SER A 332 -8.38 39.67 31.24
N GLN A 333 -9.39 40.42 31.69
CA GLN A 333 -10.32 41.16 30.86
C GLN A 333 -9.55 42.07 29.89
N ASP A 334 -9.80 41.92 28.59
CA ASP A 334 -10.00 43.02 27.63
C ASP A 334 -10.33 42.43 26.24
N PRO A 335 -11.42 42.85 25.57
CA PRO A 335 -11.88 42.26 24.30
C PRO A 335 -11.19 42.87 23.09
N VAL A 336 -9.86 43.05 23.13
CA VAL A 336 -9.09 43.64 22.01
C VAL A 336 -7.69 43.01 21.91
N ASP A 337 -7.59 41.70 21.62
CA ASP A 337 -6.43 41.21 20.83
C ASP A 337 -6.64 39.77 20.30
N ARG A 338 -7.27 39.62 19.14
CA ARG A 338 -7.33 38.33 18.41
C ARG A 338 -6.12 38.12 17.48
N SER A 339 -4.98 38.76 17.77
CA SER A 339 -3.81 38.75 16.86
C SER A 339 -2.51 38.16 17.44
N ARG A 340 -2.52 37.58 18.64
CA ARG A 340 -1.37 36.78 19.12
C ARG A 340 -1.40 35.38 18.54
N SER A 341 -0.43 35.07 17.69
CA SER A 341 -0.17 33.73 17.19
C SER A 341 0.01 32.75 18.36
N LEU A 342 -0.82 31.71 18.40
CA LEU A 342 -0.67 30.56 19.31
C LEU A 342 0.79 30.05 19.26
N GLN A 343 1.54 30.24 20.34
CA GLN A 343 2.86 29.63 20.50
C GLN A 343 2.69 28.16 20.88
N ARG A 344 3.45 27.28 20.20
CA ARG A 344 3.46 25.84 20.45
C ARG A 344 4.07 25.51 21.82
N ASP A 345 3.56 24.48 22.46
CA ASP A 345 4.25 23.82 23.55
C ASP A 345 5.57 23.20 23.08
N SER A 346 6.56 23.14 23.99
CA SER A 346 7.93 22.65 23.73
C SER A 346 7.99 21.23 23.14
N TRP A 347 6.96 20.41 23.32
CA TRP A 347 6.91 19.03 22.80
C TRP A 347 6.44 18.96 21.34
N MET A 348 5.75 19.99 20.83
CA MET A 348 5.39 20.14 19.40
C MET A 348 6.50 20.80 18.58
N THR A 349 7.58 21.20 19.24
CA THR A 349 8.82 21.72 18.62
C THR A 349 10.00 20.78 18.81
N ALA A 350 9.90 19.81 19.73
CA ALA A 350 10.90 18.76 19.87
C ALA A 350 10.89 17.86 18.61
N PRO A 351 12.05 17.62 17.98
CA PRO A 351 12.14 16.68 16.88
C PRO A 351 11.68 15.31 17.37
N SER A 352 10.83 14.64 16.58
CA SER A 352 10.68 13.19 16.64
C SER A 352 12.07 12.57 16.79
N SER A 353 12.21 11.55 17.63
CA SER A 353 13.44 10.83 18.04
C SER A 353 14.25 10.16 16.91
N ILE A 354 14.21 10.73 15.70
CA ILE A 354 14.91 10.36 14.48
C ILE A 354 16.02 11.39 14.14
N GLU A 355 16.14 12.53 14.83
CA GLU A 355 17.12 13.58 14.48
C GLU A 355 17.87 14.13 15.70
N VAL A 356 18.98 13.48 16.05
CA VAL A 356 20.21 14.03 16.70
C VAL A 356 21.34 13.23 16.01
N ASP A 357 22.32 13.75 15.27
CA ASP A 357 22.96 15.06 15.28
C ASP A 357 23.50 15.48 13.88
N TYR A 358 23.75 16.79 13.76
CA TYR A 358 24.26 17.56 12.61
C TYR A 358 25.76 17.26 12.35
N ILE A 359 26.48 17.72 11.30
CA ILE A 359 26.75 19.11 10.86
C ILE A 359 27.35 19.13 9.42
N HIS A 360 26.99 20.17 8.66
CA HIS A 360 27.53 20.70 7.38
C HIS A 360 26.97 20.18 6.05
N ARG A 361 25.81 20.71 5.62
CA ARG A 361 25.58 21.07 4.20
C ARG A 361 24.74 22.36 4.07
N PRO A 362 25.03 23.23 3.08
CA PRO A 362 24.36 24.53 2.95
C PRO A 362 22.94 24.39 2.38
N ASP A 363 22.12 25.39 2.71
CA ASP A 363 20.70 25.52 2.43
C ASP A 363 20.31 25.19 0.97
N LYS A 364 19.44 24.19 0.78
CA LYS A 364 18.83 23.81 -0.52
C LYS A 364 17.50 24.53 -0.81
N ASN A 365 17.13 25.54 -0.03
CA ASN A 365 15.87 26.28 -0.20
C ASN A 365 16.01 27.54 -1.08
N LYS A 366 16.48 27.38 -2.31
CA LYS A 366 16.18 28.33 -3.40
C LYS A 366 15.75 27.55 -4.64
N SER A 367 14.44 27.48 -4.87
CA SER A 367 13.88 27.04 -6.14
C SER A 367 14.41 27.93 -7.26
N PRO A 368 14.80 27.39 -8.44
CA PRO A 368 15.10 28.24 -9.59
C PRO A 368 13.86 29.06 -9.95
N PRO A 369 14.02 30.31 -10.44
CA PRO A 369 12.90 31.12 -10.89
C PRO A 369 12.12 30.39 -12.01
N PRO A 370 10.79 30.51 -12.05
CA PRO A 370 9.97 29.85 -13.06
C PRO A 370 10.40 30.31 -14.47
N LYS A 371 10.50 29.35 -15.40
CA LYS A 371 10.80 29.67 -16.80
C LYS A 371 9.64 30.51 -17.37
N PRO A 372 9.92 31.65 -18.02
CA PRO A 372 8.88 32.47 -18.63
C PRO A 372 8.22 31.69 -19.78
N GLU A 373 6.89 31.59 -19.75
CA GLU A 373 6.13 31.00 -20.85
C GLU A 373 6.21 31.89 -22.11
N PRO A 374 6.34 31.31 -23.31
CA PRO A 374 6.45 32.09 -24.54
C PRO A 374 5.11 32.78 -24.85
N LYS A 375 5.12 34.12 -24.88
CA LYS A 375 3.96 34.92 -25.31
C LYS A 375 3.66 34.65 -26.79
N ARG A 376 2.40 34.32 -27.11
CA ARG A 376 1.96 34.09 -28.49
C ARG A 376 1.78 35.42 -29.22
N VAL A 377 2.43 35.59 -30.37
CA VAL A 377 2.35 36.82 -31.19
C VAL A 377 1.05 36.79 -32.00
N VAL A 378 0.13 37.71 -31.70
CA VAL A 378 -1.16 37.83 -32.39
C VAL A 378 -1.01 38.76 -33.60
N SER A 379 -1.44 38.31 -34.79
CA SER A 379 -1.42 39.11 -36.01
C SER A 379 -2.55 40.15 -36.02
N LYS A 380 -2.34 41.32 -36.61
CA LYS A 380 -3.35 42.41 -36.70
C LYS A 380 -4.63 42.05 -37.47
N ARG A 381 -4.71 40.87 -38.09
CA ARG A 381 -5.87 40.36 -38.84
C ARG A 381 -6.60 39.20 -38.14
N GLU A 382 -6.23 38.87 -36.90
CA GLU A 382 -6.89 37.83 -36.11
C GLU A 382 -8.31 38.25 -35.70
N ILE A 383 -9.29 37.39 -36.02
CA ILE A 383 -10.71 37.57 -35.69
C ILE A 383 -10.98 37.23 -34.21
N ASN A 384 -10.10 36.44 -33.58
CA ASN A 384 -10.25 35.97 -32.21
C ASN A 384 -9.58 36.93 -31.22
N THR A 385 -10.26 38.03 -30.89
CA THR A 385 -9.78 39.07 -29.98
C THR A 385 -9.48 38.56 -28.56
N HIS A 386 -10.08 37.44 -28.14
CA HIS A 386 -9.91 36.85 -26.80
C HIS A 386 -8.57 36.17 -26.55
N ILE A 387 -7.73 35.96 -27.59
CA ILE A 387 -6.37 35.40 -27.43
C ILE A 387 -5.46 36.39 -26.68
N GLN A 388 -5.74 37.68 -26.79
CA GLN A 388 -5.00 38.74 -26.09
C GLN A 388 -5.29 38.74 -24.58
N ASP A 389 -6.55 38.52 -24.20
CA ASP A 389 -6.99 38.38 -22.80
C ASP A 389 -6.35 37.17 -22.09
N ILE A 390 -6.13 36.08 -22.82
CA ILE A 390 -5.44 34.87 -22.32
C ILE A 390 -3.94 35.14 -22.13
N ASN A 391 -3.31 35.89 -23.06
CA ASN A 391 -1.92 36.33 -22.91
C ASN A 391 -1.72 37.29 -21.71
N GLU A 392 -2.77 37.96 -21.27
CA GLU A 392 -2.80 38.84 -20.08
C GLU A 392 -3.16 38.09 -18.78
N GLY A 393 -3.44 36.78 -18.87
CA GLY A 393 -3.63 35.91 -17.71
C GLY A 393 -5.06 35.73 -17.23
N LYS A 394 -6.07 36.15 -18.01
CA LYS A 394 -7.49 35.90 -17.68
C LYS A 394 -7.84 34.43 -17.93
N SER A 395 -8.52 33.82 -16.96
CA SER A 395 -8.98 32.43 -17.08
C SER A 395 -10.16 32.31 -18.05
N ILE A 396 -10.39 31.13 -18.61
CA ILE A 396 -11.49 30.88 -19.56
C ILE A 396 -12.86 31.24 -18.95
N ASP A 397 -12.99 31.14 -17.63
CA ASP A 397 -14.21 31.45 -16.89
C ASP A 397 -14.45 32.96 -16.69
N GLU A 398 -13.43 33.80 -16.86
CA GLU A 398 -13.51 35.27 -16.76
C GLU A 398 -13.79 35.95 -18.11
N LEU A 399 -13.80 35.17 -19.20
CA LEU A 399 -14.17 35.66 -20.52
C LEU A 399 -15.68 35.81 -20.58
N ASN A 400 -16.16 37.06 -20.75
CA ASN A 400 -17.57 37.44 -20.81
C ASN A 400 -18.23 36.93 -22.11
N ILE A 401 -18.38 35.61 -22.24
CA ILE A 401 -19.15 34.94 -23.29
C ILE A 401 -20.60 34.93 -22.80
N PRO A 402 -21.58 35.53 -23.50
CA PRO A 402 -22.96 35.56 -23.01
C PRO A 402 -23.59 34.17 -23.09
N THR A 403 -23.65 33.45 -21.97
CA THR A 403 -24.25 32.09 -21.89
C THR A 403 -25.61 32.03 -21.19
N GLU A 404 -26.17 33.13 -20.69
CA GLU A 404 -27.49 33.12 -20.02
C GLU A 404 -28.52 34.01 -20.73
N ARG A 405 -29.60 33.38 -21.22
CA ARG A 405 -30.72 34.02 -21.93
C ARG A 405 -31.79 34.46 -20.93
N THR A 406 -32.12 35.75 -20.90
CA THR A 406 -33.25 36.30 -20.13
C THR A 406 -34.54 36.28 -20.97
N VAL A 407 -35.56 35.54 -20.55
CA VAL A 407 -36.90 35.58 -21.15
C VAL A 407 -37.68 36.75 -20.54
N ASN A 408 -38.03 37.73 -21.38
CA ASN A 408 -38.60 39.03 -20.96
C ASN A 408 -40.14 39.09 -21.03
N TYR A 409 -40.83 37.96 -21.04
CA TYR A 409 -42.30 37.91 -21.06
C TYR A 409 -42.84 36.89 -20.06
N THR A 410 -44.10 37.04 -19.67
CA THR A 410 -44.82 36.15 -18.73
C THR A 410 -46.02 35.50 -19.44
N PHE A 411 -46.40 34.31 -19.01
CA PHE A 411 -47.55 33.61 -19.58
C PHE A 411 -48.85 34.40 -19.40
N GLY A 412 -49.61 34.56 -20.49
CA GLY A 412 -50.87 35.30 -20.48
C GLY A 412 -50.73 36.83 -20.56
N ASP A 413 -49.54 37.36 -20.89
CA ASP A 413 -49.36 38.77 -21.20
C ASP A 413 -50.11 39.20 -22.48
N ALA A 414 -50.11 40.50 -22.80
CA ALA A 414 -50.79 41.03 -23.98
C ALA A 414 -50.32 40.39 -25.31
N GLY A 415 -49.12 39.80 -25.35
CA GLY A 415 -48.57 39.09 -26.52
C GLY A 415 -48.95 37.61 -26.59
N SER A 416 -49.51 37.03 -25.52
CA SER A 416 -49.83 35.61 -25.41
C SER A 416 -50.82 35.14 -26.49
N SER A 417 -51.86 35.93 -26.74
CA SER A 417 -52.83 35.63 -27.81
C SER A 417 -52.18 35.53 -29.20
N TRP A 418 -51.20 36.40 -29.49
CA TRP A 418 -50.47 36.36 -30.76
C TRP A 418 -49.56 35.14 -30.87
N ARG A 419 -48.86 34.76 -29.80
CA ARG A 419 -48.03 33.54 -29.75
C ARG A 419 -48.87 32.27 -29.91
N MET A 420 -50.06 32.23 -29.31
CA MET A 420 -51.03 31.14 -29.45
C MET A 420 -51.59 31.01 -30.87
N THR A 421 -51.95 32.13 -31.50
CA THR A 421 -52.40 32.15 -32.90
C THR A 421 -51.27 31.73 -33.84
N LYS A 422 -50.03 32.19 -33.60
CA LYS A 422 -48.86 31.81 -34.37
C LYS A 422 -48.52 30.33 -34.24
N LEU A 423 -48.63 29.77 -33.03
CA LEU A 423 -48.44 28.35 -32.77
C LEU A 423 -49.52 27.52 -33.47
N LYS A 424 -50.79 27.92 -33.38
CA LYS A 424 -51.89 27.26 -34.08
C LYS A 424 -51.71 27.29 -35.59
N ALA A 425 -51.30 28.43 -36.14
CA ALA A 425 -51.00 28.57 -37.57
C ALA A 425 -49.84 27.68 -38.03
N ALA A 426 -48.81 27.48 -37.19
CA ALA A 426 -47.72 26.53 -37.48
C ALA A 426 -48.23 25.08 -37.56
N TYR A 427 -49.12 24.66 -36.64
CA TYR A 427 -49.74 23.34 -36.70
C TYR A 427 -50.65 23.16 -37.92
N THR A 428 -51.51 24.14 -38.21
CA THR A 428 -52.38 24.09 -39.38
C THR A 428 -51.56 24.05 -40.69
N ALA A 429 -50.51 24.86 -40.79
CA ALA A 429 -49.63 24.84 -41.96
C ALA A 429 -48.87 23.50 -42.10
N ALA A 430 -48.50 22.85 -41.00
CA ALA A 430 -47.89 21.51 -41.05
C ALA A 430 -48.90 20.45 -41.50
N GLU A 431 -50.15 20.49 -41.02
CA GLU A 431 -51.23 19.58 -41.43
C GLU A 431 -51.60 19.75 -42.91
N GLU A 432 -51.72 20.99 -43.39
CA GLU A 432 -52.06 21.29 -44.79
C GLU A 432 -50.93 20.94 -45.78
N SER A 433 -49.66 21.11 -45.36
CA SER A 433 -48.51 20.83 -46.22
C SER A 433 -47.96 19.41 -46.10
N GLY A 434 -48.39 18.64 -45.11
CA GLY A 434 -47.86 17.30 -44.80
C GLY A 434 -46.39 17.28 -44.37
N ARG A 435 -45.78 18.44 -44.11
CA ARG A 435 -44.38 18.59 -43.68
C ARG A 435 -44.26 18.37 -42.16
N PRO A 436 -43.12 17.88 -41.66
CA PRO A 436 -42.91 17.75 -40.22
C PRO A 436 -43.02 19.11 -39.54
N ILE A 437 -43.66 19.14 -38.37
CA ILE A 437 -43.92 20.37 -37.62
C ILE A 437 -42.64 21.13 -37.27
N GLU A 438 -41.50 20.45 -37.17
CA GLU A 438 -40.20 21.03 -36.83
C GLU A 438 -39.69 21.98 -37.93
N ASP A 439 -39.83 21.58 -39.19
CA ASP A 439 -39.39 22.39 -40.33
C ASP A 439 -40.26 23.65 -40.46
N VAL A 440 -41.59 23.47 -40.33
CA VAL A 440 -42.55 24.58 -40.38
C VAL A 440 -42.36 25.52 -39.19
N ALA A 441 -42.05 24.97 -38.01
CA ALA A 441 -41.75 25.75 -36.82
C ALA A 441 -40.45 26.54 -36.98
N MET A 442 -39.40 25.95 -37.56
CA MET A 442 -38.13 26.64 -37.83
C MET A 442 -38.33 27.79 -38.82
N GLU A 443 -39.13 27.60 -39.88
CA GLU A 443 -39.46 28.67 -40.84
C GLU A 443 -40.29 29.80 -40.21
N ARG A 444 -41.25 29.49 -39.33
CA ARG A 444 -42.19 30.48 -38.77
C ARG A 444 -41.68 31.17 -37.51
N PHE A 445 -40.97 30.45 -36.65
CA PHE A 445 -40.43 30.95 -35.37
C PHE A 445 -38.95 31.31 -35.46
N GLY A 446 -38.23 30.89 -36.50
CA GLY A 446 -36.79 31.14 -36.69
C GLY A 446 -35.90 30.22 -35.87
N ASP A 447 -36.35 29.80 -34.68
CA ASP A 447 -35.67 28.86 -33.80
C ASP A 447 -36.68 27.90 -33.16
N LEU A 448 -36.33 26.62 -33.12
CA LEU A 448 -37.11 25.57 -32.47
C LEU A 448 -37.28 25.83 -30.96
N ARG A 449 -36.34 26.55 -30.35
CA ARG A 449 -36.42 26.96 -28.94
C ARG A 449 -37.63 27.85 -28.66
N PHE A 450 -37.89 28.85 -29.51
CA PHE A 450 -39.05 29.74 -29.36
C PHE A 450 -40.39 29.05 -29.64
N PHE A 451 -40.36 28.02 -30.48
CA PHE A 451 -41.53 27.17 -30.73
C PHE A 451 -41.89 26.34 -29.50
N ASP A 452 -40.90 25.74 -28.83
CA ASP A 452 -41.11 24.99 -27.60
C ASP A 452 -41.54 25.89 -26.43
N ASP A 453 -40.97 27.08 -26.30
CA ASP A 453 -41.38 28.09 -25.30
C ASP A 453 -42.89 28.47 -25.48
N ALA A 454 -43.35 28.60 -26.72
CA ALA A 454 -44.76 28.88 -27.02
C ALA A 454 -45.67 27.66 -26.75
N ARG A 455 -45.13 26.44 -26.83
CA ARG A 455 -45.86 25.21 -26.51
C ARG A 455 -46.03 25.04 -24.99
N GLU A 456 -45.00 25.37 -24.21
CA GLU A 456 -45.09 25.44 -22.73
C GLU A 456 -46.18 26.44 -22.32
N GLU A 457 -46.22 27.61 -22.96
CA GLU A 457 -47.26 28.61 -22.69
C GLU A 457 -48.68 28.10 -22.96
N LYS A 458 -48.87 27.35 -24.05
CA LYS A 458 -50.17 26.73 -24.37
C LYS A 458 -50.59 25.73 -23.29
N GLU A 459 -49.70 24.84 -22.89
CA GLU A 459 -49.99 23.82 -21.88
C GLU A 459 -50.33 24.46 -20.53
N GLU A 460 -49.58 25.49 -20.14
CA GLU A 460 -49.77 26.19 -18.88
C GLU A 460 -51.08 27.00 -18.86
N MET A 461 -51.44 27.65 -19.97
CA MET A 461 -52.72 28.35 -20.11
C MET A 461 -53.93 27.41 -20.09
N GLU A 462 -53.82 26.22 -20.69
CA GLU A 462 -54.87 25.20 -20.62
C GLU A 462 -54.98 24.60 -19.21
N ARG A 463 -53.87 24.36 -18.52
CA ARG A 463 -53.89 23.93 -17.09
C ARG A 463 -54.57 24.97 -16.20
N ARG A 464 -54.27 26.26 -16.38
CA ARG A 464 -54.94 27.35 -15.64
C ARG A 464 -56.45 27.43 -15.92
N LYS A 465 -56.91 27.08 -17.13
CA LYS A 465 -58.35 26.96 -17.44
C LYS A 465 -59.01 25.75 -16.76
N ILE A 466 -58.32 24.62 -16.69
CA ILE A 466 -58.84 23.36 -16.15
C ILE A 466 -58.91 23.37 -14.62
N TYR A 467 -57.86 23.84 -13.95
CA TYR A 467 -57.71 23.74 -12.49
C TYR A 467 -58.26 24.96 -11.71
N GLY A 468 -58.74 25.99 -12.40
CA GLY A 468 -59.39 27.15 -11.77
C GLY A 468 -58.42 28.05 -10.97
N LYS A 469 -59.00 28.99 -10.20
CA LYS A 469 -58.25 30.09 -9.55
C LYS A 469 -57.21 29.68 -8.50
N ASP A 470 -57.25 28.44 -8.02
CA ASP A 470 -56.37 27.96 -6.94
C ASP A 470 -55.10 27.24 -7.45
N TYR A 471 -54.92 27.13 -8.77
CA TYR A 471 -53.74 26.49 -9.38
C TYR A 471 -52.52 27.43 -9.40
N LYS A 472 -51.47 27.07 -8.64
CA LYS A 472 -50.14 27.71 -8.73
C LYS A 472 -49.26 26.97 -9.73
N GLY A 473 -49.09 27.53 -10.91
CA GLY A 473 -48.15 27.06 -11.92
C GLY A 473 -47.01 28.04 -12.20
N HIS A 474 -46.26 27.82 -13.29
CA HIS A 474 -45.11 28.65 -13.65
C HIS A 474 -45.56 29.96 -14.30
N ASP A 475 -44.82 31.07 -14.10
CA ASP A 475 -45.14 32.39 -14.68
C ASP A 475 -44.34 32.73 -15.94
N LYS A 476 -43.27 31.97 -16.23
CA LYS A 476 -42.39 32.14 -17.39
C LYS A 476 -42.01 30.77 -17.99
N PRO A 477 -41.63 30.71 -19.29
CA PRO A 477 -41.09 29.49 -19.90
C PRO A 477 -39.84 28.98 -19.16
N THR A 478 -39.81 27.68 -18.90
CA THR A 478 -38.74 27.00 -18.17
C THR A 478 -37.73 26.37 -19.15
N GLY A 479 -38.16 26.12 -20.40
CA GLY A 479 -37.34 25.51 -21.45
C GLY A 479 -37.10 24.02 -21.23
N ASP A 480 -38.02 23.36 -20.52
CA ASP A 480 -37.97 21.94 -20.22
C ASP A 480 -38.30 21.12 -21.49
N LEU A 481 -39.28 21.55 -22.29
CA LEU A 481 -39.65 20.88 -23.55
C LEU A 481 -38.49 20.88 -24.56
N TYR A 482 -37.75 21.99 -24.65
CA TYR A 482 -36.57 22.05 -25.52
C TYR A 482 -35.43 21.14 -25.01
N ARG A 483 -35.22 21.08 -23.68
CA ARG A 483 -34.23 20.16 -23.08
C ARG A 483 -34.59 18.70 -23.31
N GLU A 484 -35.87 18.34 -23.23
CA GLU A 484 -36.34 17.00 -23.59
C GLU A 484 -36.12 16.69 -25.07
N ARG A 485 -36.42 17.63 -25.96
CA ARG A 485 -36.15 17.50 -27.39
C ARG A 485 -34.67 17.21 -27.66
N MET A 486 -33.75 17.99 -27.06
CA MET A 486 -32.30 17.76 -27.19
C MET A 486 -31.86 16.41 -26.64
N LYS A 487 -32.52 15.91 -25.58
CA LYS A 487 -32.24 14.59 -24.99
C LYS A 487 -32.73 13.44 -25.87
N ASN A 488 -33.86 13.60 -26.55
CA ASN A 488 -34.38 12.62 -27.49
C ASN A 488 -33.57 12.59 -28.79
N GLN A 489 -33.14 13.75 -29.30
CA GLN A 489 -32.22 13.82 -30.45
C GLN A 489 -30.90 13.07 -30.20
N ARG A 490 -30.39 13.11 -28.97
CA ARG A 490 -29.20 12.35 -28.55
C ARG A 490 -29.44 10.84 -28.40
N LYS A 491 -30.69 10.38 -28.28
CA LYS A 491 -31.04 8.95 -28.19
C LYS A 491 -31.27 8.31 -29.55
N ASP A 492 -31.78 9.07 -30.52
CA ASP A 492 -32.07 8.58 -31.88
C ASP A 492 -30.92 8.79 -32.87
N SER A 493 -29.73 9.15 -32.39
CA SER A 493 -28.50 9.16 -33.19
C SER A 493 -27.74 7.84 -32.98
N PRO A 494 -27.74 6.91 -33.95
CA PRO A 494 -26.76 5.83 -33.95
C PRO A 494 -25.35 6.44 -34.07
N PRO A 495 -24.28 5.74 -33.63
CA PRO A 495 -22.95 6.12 -34.06
C PRO A 495 -22.90 6.12 -35.59
N PRO A 496 -22.15 7.04 -36.23
CA PRO A 496 -22.17 7.16 -37.69
C PRO A 496 -21.66 5.85 -38.30
N GLU A 497 -22.58 5.10 -38.93
CA GLU A 497 -22.21 4.14 -39.95
C GLU A 497 -21.77 4.92 -41.20
N PRO A 498 -20.69 4.50 -41.87
CA PRO A 498 -20.24 5.18 -43.08
C PRO A 498 -21.28 5.06 -44.19
N GLU A 499 -21.66 6.19 -44.80
CA GLU A 499 -22.50 6.20 -45.98
C GLU A 499 -21.78 5.49 -47.14
N GLN A 500 -22.30 4.33 -47.50
CA GLN A 500 -21.92 3.61 -48.70
C GLN A 500 -22.73 4.20 -49.87
N GLY A 501 -22.08 4.98 -50.75
CA GLY A 501 -22.76 5.44 -51.98
C GLY A 501 -22.23 6.67 -52.73
N THR A 502 -21.15 7.33 -52.30
CA THR A 502 -20.44 8.29 -53.18
C THR A 502 -19.16 7.65 -53.71
N ILE A 503 -19.03 7.61 -55.04
CA ILE A 503 -17.78 7.23 -55.71
C ILE A 503 -16.80 8.38 -55.48
N ILE A 504 -16.08 8.31 -54.37
CA ILE A 504 -14.82 9.01 -54.18
C ILE A 504 -13.79 8.15 -54.92
N PRO A 505 -12.93 8.71 -55.79
CA PRO A 505 -11.82 7.96 -56.35
C PRO A 505 -10.95 7.46 -55.19
N ASP A 506 -10.96 6.15 -54.94
CA ASP A 506 -10.14 5.50 -53.94
C ASP A 506 -8.67 5.82 -54.21
N THR A 507 -8.12 6.75 -53.42
CA THR A 507 -6.72 6.68 -53.03
C THR A 507 -6.71 6.03 -51.66
N HIS A 508 -6.88 4.71 -51.63
CA HIS A 508 -6.38 3.94 -50.49
C HIS A 508 -4.92 4.39 -50.28
N PRO A 509 -4.50 4.85 -49.09
CA PRO A 509 -3.13 4.57 -48.70
C PRO A 509 -3.09 3.05 -48.68
N GLN A 510 -2.43 2.47 -49.68
CA GLN A 510 -2.13 1.06 -49.66
C GLN A 510 -1.66 0.75 -48.25
N SER A 511 -2.34 -0.17 -47.56
CA SER A 511 -1.74 -0.82 -46.42
C SER A 511 -0.47 -1.44 -46.97
N THR A 512 0.65 -0.73 -46.83
CA THR A 512 1.95 -1.28 -47.16
C THR A 512 2.05 -2.51 -46.27
N PRO A 513 2.20 -3.71 -46.83
CA PRO A 513 2.34 -4.91 -46.01
C PRO A 513 3.48 -4.65 -45.04
N VAL A 514 3.20 -4.74 -43.74
CA VAL A 514 4.24 -4.71 -42.71
C VAL A 514 5.21 -5.82 -43.09
N MET A 515 6.41 -5.43 -43.53
CA MET A 515 7.38 -6.39 -44.06
C MET A 515 7.86 -7.30 -42.93
N ASP A 516 7.67 -8.61 -43.09
CA ASP A 516 8.16 -9.61 -42.15
C ASP A 516 9.71 -9.62 -42.13
N GLN A 517 10.34 -9.92 -40.99
CA GLN A 517 11.80 -9.97 -40.82
C GLN A 517 12.44 -10.94 -41.83
N THR A 518 11.74 -12.00 -42.21
CA THR A 518 12.19 -12.94 -43.24
C THR A 518 12.21 -12.31 -44.63
N ALA A 519 11.28 -11.42 -44.96
CA ALA A 519 11.27 -10.66 -46.21
C ALA A 519 12.42 -9.65 -46.28
N LEU A 520 12.71 -8.95 -45.17
CA LEU A 520 13.85 -8.03 -45.07
C LEU A 520 15.19 -8.76 -45.21
N ASN A 521 15.33 -9.95 -44.61
CA ASN A 521 16.51 -10.80 -44.75
C ASN A 521 16.68 -11.34 -46.18
N ARG A 522 15.59 -11.66 -46.89
CA ARG A 522 15.62 -12.05 -48.31
C ARG A 522 16.06 -10.88 -49.20
N LEU A 523 15.55 -9.67 -48.96
CA LEU A 523 15.98 -8.45 -49.65
C LEU A 523 17.46 -8.15 -49.42
N ARG A 524 17.95 -8.31 -48.18
CA ARG A 524 19.38 -8.18 -47.86
C ARG A 524 20.24 -9.19 -48.62
N ALA A 525 19.79 -10.45 -48.69
CA ALA A 525 20.50 -11.50 -49.43
C ALA A 525 20.50 -11.24 -50.95
N GLN A 526 19.41 -10.73 -51.51
CA GLN A 526 19.32 -10.34 -52.92
C GLN A 526 20.23 -9.15 -53.24
N MET A 527 20.28 -8.13 -52.39
CA MET A 527 21.19 -6.99 -52.51
C MET A 527 22.65 -7.44 -52.44
N MET A 528 23.03 -8.25 -51.44
CA MET A 528 24.37 -8.83 -51.32
C MET A 528 24.77 -9.63 -52.57
N LYS A 529 23.88 -10.47 -53.08
CA LYS A 529 24.10 -11.27 -54.29
C LYS A 529 24.26 -10.39 -55.54
N ALA A 530 23.50 -9.30 -55.65
CA ALA A 530 23.60 -8.34 -56.75
C ALA A 530 24.89 -7.52 -56.70
N LYS A 531 25.34 -7.10 -55.50
CA LYS A 531 26.63 -6.43 -55.29
C LYS A 531 27.81 -7.35 -55.63
N LEU A 532 27.76 -8.60 -55.18
CA LEU A 532 28.78 -9.61 -55.50
C LEU A 532 28.87 -9.90 -57.00
N ARG A 533 27.74 -9.84 -57.72
CA ARG A 533 27.66 -10.05 -59.18
C ARG A 533 27.86 -8.77 -60.00
N ARG A 534 28.12 -7.61 -59.37
CA ARG A 534 28.19 -6.28 -60.03
C ARG A 534 27.02 -6.03 -60.99
N ALA A 535 25.84 -6.51 -60.61
CA ALA A 535 24.66 -6.35 -61.43
C ALA A 535 24.19 -4.89 -61.41
N PRO A 536 23.67 -4.35 -62.53
CA PRO A 536 23.27 -2.94 -62.64
C PRO A 536 22.12 -2.55 -61.70
N ASN A 537 21.38 -3.53 -61.18
CA ASN A 537 20.29 -3.34 -60.22
C ASN A 537 20.75 -3.32 -58.74
N ALA A 538 22.05 -3.43 -58.45
CA ALA A 538 22.56 -3.48 -57.08
C ALA A 538 22.28 -2.19 -56.29
N ALA A 539 22.35 -1.03 -56.95
CA ALA A 539 22.06 0.27 -56.32
C ALA A 539 20.57 0.45 -56.00
N GLN A 540 19.68 -0.06 -56.86
CA GLN A 540 18.24 -0.01 -56.64
C GLN A 540 17.82 -0.91 -55.47
N LEU A 541 18.34 -2.13 -55.41
CA LEU A 541 18.10 -3.07 -54.31
C LEU A 541 18.65 -2.56 -52.96
N GLU A 542 19.70 -1.75 -52.98
CA GLU A 542 20.25 -1.11 -51.79
C GLU A 542 19.33 0.00 -51.27
N GLU A 543 18.77 0.82 -52.16
CA GLU A 543 17.82 1.85 -51.79
C GLU A 543 16.49 1.27 -51.28
N GLU A 544 15.99 0.21 -51.93
CA GLU A 544 14.80 -0.53 -51.50
C GLU A 544 14.99 -1.19 -50.14
N TYR A 545 16.16 -1.82 -49.90
CA TYR A 545 16.49 -2.38 -48.60
C TYR A 545 16.57 -1.30 -47.52
N ASN A 546 17.21 -0.16 -47.79
CA ASN A 546 17.34 0.94 -46.82
C ASN A 546 15.97 1.57 -46.48
N LYS A 547 15.08 1.74 -47.46
CA LYS A 547 13.70 2.19 -47.22
C LYS A 547 12.90 1.17 -46.41
N ALA A 548 13.00 -0.12 -46.76
CA ALA A 548 12.33 -1.19 -46.01
C ALA A 548 12.86 -1.31 -44.57
N ALA A 549 14.18 -1.17 -44.36
CA ALA A 549 14.81 -1.20 -43.06
C ALA A 549 14.42 0.01 -42.19
N ALA A 550 14.32 1.21 -42.79
CA ALA A 550 13.85 2.41 -42.10
C ALA A 550 12.38 2.29 -41.67
N MET A 551 11.51 1.79 -42.55
CA MET A 551 10.09 1.55 -42.24
C MET A 551 9.92 0.50 -41.14
N PHE A 552 10.72 -0.57 -41.18
CA PHE A 552 10.74 -1.62 -40.15
C PHE A 552 11.19 -1.09 -38.78
N ALA A 553 12.22 -0.24 -38.74
CA ALA A 553 12.70 0.39 -37.51
C ALA A 553 11.65 1.33 -36.89
N THR A 554 10.92 2.10 -37.71
CA THR A 554 9.81 2.94 -37.21
C THR A 554 8.62 2.11 -36.72
N ALA A 555 8.32 0.97 -37.34
CA ALA A 555 7.23 0.09 -36.91
C ALA A 555 7.50 -0.56 -35.53
N GLN A 556 8.76 -0.86 -35.19
CA GLN A 556 9.15 -1.35 -33.86
C GLN A 556 8.91 -0.34 -32.73
N SER A 557 8.81 0.95 -33.04
CA SER A 557 8.51 1.99 -32.03
C SER A 557 7.01 2.12 -31.69
N ASN A 558 6.14 1.42 -32.43
CA ASN A 558 4.71 1.32 -32.11
C ASN A 558 4.45 0.11 -31.20
N PRO A 559 3.87 0.28 -30.00
CA PRO A 559 3.68 -0.79 -29.01
C PRO A 559 2.61 -1.83 -29.36
N GLU A 560 2.05 -1.81 -30.57
CA GLU A 560 0.87 -2.62 -30.93
C GLU A 560 1.21 -4.10 -31.23
N ALA A 561 2.46 -4.42 -31.60
CA ALA A 561 2.89 -5.77 -31.90
C ALA A 561 4.06 -6.22 -31.01
N VAL A 562 3.76 -7.04 -29.99
CA VAL A 562 4.77 -7.69 -29.14
C VAL A 562 5.34 -8.90 -29.88
N VAL A 563 6.56 -8.77 -30.42
CA VAL A 563 7.28 -9.90 -31.04
C VAL A 563 7.93 -10.72 -29.94
N LEU A 564 7.37 -11.90 -29.68
CA LEU A 564 7.89 -12.84 -28.69
C LEU A 564 9.15 -13.54 -29.22
N SER A 565 10.11 -13.81 -28.33
CA SER A 565 11.34 -14.52 -28.68
C SER A 565 11.06 -15.98 -29.07
N VAL A 566 12.03 -16.66 -29.69
CA VAL A 566 11.89 -18.08 -30.05
C VAL A 566 11.64 -18.97 -28.81
N MET A 567 12.17 -18.59 -27.64
CA MET A 567 11.90 -19.32 -26.39
C MET A 567 10.48 -19.08 -25.87
N ASP A 568 9.97 -17.85 -25.94
CA ASP A 568 8.61 -17.50 -25.54
C ASP A 568 7.56 -18.07 -26.51
N ASN A 569 7.91 -18.17 -27.80
CA ASN A 569 7.11 -18.81 -28.82
C ASN A 569 6.98 -20.33 -28.63
N ARG A 570 7.90 -21.00 -27.92
CA ARG A 570 7.75 -22.44 -27.61
C ARG A 570 6.55 -22.74 -26.73
N GLN A 571 6.10 -21.77 -25.93
CA GLN A 571 4.87 -21.95 -25.14
C GLN A 571 3.59 -21.84 -25.98
N LEU A 572 3.69 -21.26 -27.18
CA LEU A 572 2.59 -20.97 -28.10
C LEU A 572 2.56 -21.90 -29.33
N ALA A 573 3.72 -22.42 -29.74
CA ALA A 573 3.86 -23.33 -30.86
C ALA A 573 3.66 -24.78 -30.38
N GLY A 574 2.46 -25.34 -30.56
CA GLY A 574 2.19 -26.75 -30.26
C GLY A 574 0.75 -27.09 -29.86
N THR A 575 -0.11 -26.10 -29.58
CA THR A 575 -1.44 -26.30 -28.99
C THR A 575 -2.50 -26.93 -29.91
N ARG A 576 -2.11 -27.48 -31.07
CA ARG A 576 -3.05 -27.87 -32.13
C ARG A 576 -4.02 -28.99 -31.72
N ASN A 577 -3.65 -29.83 -30.75
CA ASN A 577 -4.47 -30.97 -30.28
C ASN A 577 -4.70 -31.00 -28.76
N GLU A 578 -4.25 -30.01 -27.98
CA GLU A 578 -4.32 -30.06 -26.50
C GLU A 578 -5.74 -29.76 -25.98
N ALA A 579 -6.50 -28.87 -26.64
CA ALA A 579 -7.82 -28.44 -26.18
C ALA A 579 -8.82 -28.29 -27.34
N LYS A 580 -10.08 -28.71 -27.14
CA LYS A 580 -11.18 -28.49 -28.10
C LYS A 580 -11.85 -27.16 -27.78
N ALA A 581 -11.99 -26.27 -28.77
CA ALA A 581 -12.70 -25.01 -28.54
C ALA A 581 -14.22 -25.24 -28.60
N ILE A 582 -14.96 -24.68 -27.63
CA ILE A 582 -16.41 -24.81 -27.60
C ILE A 582 -17.02 -23.99 -28.74
N THR A 583 -17.86 -24.63 -29.56
CA THR A 583 -18.57 -23.99 -30.67
C THR A 583 -20.07 -23.98 -30.40
N ASN A 584 -20.65 -22.78 -30.28
CA ASN A 584 -22.10 -22.59 -30.15
C ASN A 584 -22.73 -22.33 -31.52
N LYS A 585 -24.07 -22.31 -31.59
CA LYS A 585 -24.84 -21.98 -32.82
C LYS A 585 -24.49 -20.61 -33.44
N ARG A 586 -23.83 -19.72 -32.69
CA ARG A 586 -23.36 -18.38 -33.13
C ARG A 586 -21.87 -18.34 -33.53
N GLY A 587 -21.19 -19.49 -33.57
CA GLY A 587 -19.77 -19.62 -33.88
C GLY A 587 -18.91 -20.06 -32.69
N ARG A 588 -17.58 -20.02 -32.87
CA ARG A 588 -16.59 -20.41 -31.86
C ARG A 588 -16.62 -19.44 -30.67
N GLU A 589 -16.85 -19.95 -29.47
CA GLU A 589 -16.88 -19.15 -28.25
C GLU A 589 -15.44 -18.74 -27.89
N ARG A 590 -15.21 -17.44 -27.67
CA ARG A 590 -13.85 -16.93 -27.40
C ARG A 590 -13.46 -17.26 -25.96
N GLY A 591 -12.39 -18.02 -25.80
CA GLY A 591 -11.71 -18.22 -24.51
C GLY A 591 -12.13 -19.45 -23.71
N ASN A 592 -13.28 -20.06 -24.04
CA ASN A 592 -13.75 -21.30 -23.42
C ASN A 592 -13.29 -22.52 -24.23
N VAL A 593 -12.73 -23.50 -23.53
CA VAL A 593 -12.19 -24.74 -24.10
C VAL A 593 -12.62 -25.93 -23.27
N GLU A 594 -12.79 -27.06 -23.94
CA GLU A 594 -13.08 -28.38 -23.39
C GLU A 594 -11.83 -29.26 -23.51
N GLU A 595 -11.67 -30.17 -22.55
CA GLU A 595 -10.57 -31.13 -22.52
C GLU A 595 -10.64 -32.07 -23.74
N ASN A 596 -9.49 -32.30 -24.39
CA ASN A 596 -9.42 -33.27 -25.47
C ASN A 596 -9.05 -34.65 -24.91
N THR A 597 -10.02 -35.56 -24.84
CA THR A 597 -9.81 -36.95 -24.37
C THR A 597 -9.02 -37.82 -25.36
N GLU A 598 -8.77 -37.34 -26.58
CA GLU A 598 -8.11 -38.09 -27.67
C GLU A 598 -6.65 -37.65 -27.89
N MET A 599 -5.96 -37.15 -26.85
CA MET A 599 -4.55 -36.78 -26.98
C MET A 599 -3.65 -38.00 -27.21
N THR A 600 -2.70 -37.87 -28.15
CA THR A 600 -1.67 -38.89 -28.35
C THR A 600 -0.62 -38.85 -27.24
N ILE A 601 0.11 -39.95 -27.02
CA ILE A 601 1.21 -39.99 -26.03
C ILE A 601 2.30 -38.97 -26.37
N ASP A 602 2.60 -38.76 -27.65
CA ASP A 602 3.58 -37.74 -28.08
C ASP A 602 3.10 -36.32 -27.75
N ASP A 603 1.80 -36.03 -27.93
CA ASP A 603 1.21 -34.75 -27.53
C ASP A 603 1.25 -34.56 -26.00
N MET A 604 0.99 -35.60 -25.21
CA MET A 604 1.14 -35.55 -23.74
C MET A 604 2.59 -35.28 -23.31
N VAL A 605 3.58 -35.93 -23.94
CA VAL A 605 5.00 -35.69 -23.63
C VAL A 605 5.44 -34.27 -24.00
N ARG A 606 4.90 -33.72 -25.10
CA ARG A 606 5.15 -32.33 -25.50
C ARG A 606 4.54 -31.35 -24.50
N GLU A 607 3.32 -31.60 -24.04
CA GLU A 607 2.69 -30.78 -22.99
C GLU A 607 3.55 -30.79 -21.72
N GLU A 608 3.91 -31.97 -21.20
CA GLU A 608 4.70 -32.11 -19.98
C GLU A 608 6.06 -31.38 -20.09
N ARG A 609 6.76 -31.51 -21.22
CA ARG A 609 8.03 -30.78 -21.44
C ARG A 609 7.84 -29.26 -21.45
N ARG A 610 6.69 -28.76 -21.89
CA ARG A 610 6.36 -27.33 -21.95
C ARG A 610 5.95 -26.78 -20.59
N THR A 611 5.20 -27.54 -19.81
CA THR A 611 4.63 -27.12 -18.51
C THR A 611 5.53 -27.43 -17.32
N LYS A 612 6.55 -28.28 -17.47
CA LYS A 612 7.47 -28.74 -16.40
C LYS A 612 7.95 -27.64 -15.43
N ASN A 613 8.23 -26.44 -15.95
CA ASN A 613 8.78 -25.32 -15.16
C ASN A 613 7.76 -24.18 -14.97
N GLN A 614 6.48 -24.41 -15.25
CA GLN A 614 5.45 -23.38 -15.09
C GLN A 614 5.15 -23.20 -13.59
N ALA A 615 5.31 -21.97 -13.10
CA ALA A 615 5.04 -21.63 -11.70
C ALA A 615 3.61 -22.04 -11.30
N GLY A 616 3.50 -22.84 -10.24
CA GLY A 616 2.23 -23.33 -9.70
C GLY A 616 1.69 -24.61 -10.34
N GLY A 617 2.16 -25.02 -11.53
CA GLY A 617 1.86 -26.32 -12.15
C GLY A 617 0.38 -26.75 -12.09
N GLU A 618 0.15 -28.00 -11.66
CA GLU A 618 -1.20 -28.52 -11.41
C GLU A 618 -1.90 -27.87 -10.21
N GLY A 619 -1.15 -27.48 -9.17
CA GLY A 619 -1.72 -26.86 -7.96
C GLY A 619 -2.43 -25.53 -8.26
N LEU A 620 -1.86 -24.70 -9.13
CA LEU A 620 -2.49 -23.47 -9.60
C LEU A 620 -3.72 -23.75 -10.45
N ARG A 621 -3.68 -24.79 -11.30
CA ARG A 621 -4.86 -25.21 -12.09
C ARG A 621 -5.99 -25.66 -11.17
N LEU A 622 -5.69 -26.42 -10.12
CA LEU A 622 -6.66 -26.81 -9.09
C LEU A 622 -7.20 -25.60 -8.33
N ALA A 623 -6.34 -24.68 -7.91
CA ALA A 623 -6.76 -23.45 -7.23
C ALA A 623 -7.66 -22.57 -8.11
N GLU A 624 -7.34 -22.43 -9.41
CA GLU A 624 -8.20 -21.74 -10.39
C GLU A 624 -9.57 -22.43 -10.52
N ARG A 625 -9.66 -23.77 -10.42
CA ARG A 625 -10.93 -24.51 -10.45
C ARG A 625 -11.76 -24.24 -9.20
N ILE A 626 -11.15 -24.35 -8.02
CA ILE A 626 -11.79 -24.05 -6.74
C ILE A 626 -12.32 -22.61 -6.75
N ALA A 627 -11.52 -21.65 -7.20
CA ALA A 627 -11.93 -20.24 -7.28
C ALA A 627 -13.07 -19.96 -8.28
N LYS A 628 -13.17 -20.76 -9.36
CA LYS A 628 -14.28 -20.67 -10.33
C LYS A 628 -15.55 -21.36 -9.84
N ASP A 629 -15.43 -22.26 -8.89
CA ASP A 629 -16.56 -23.02 -8.36
C ASP A 629 -17.23 -22.26 -7.22
N GLY A 630 -18.25 -21.46 -7.56
CA GLY A 630 -18.98 -20.66 -6.57
C GLY A 630 -19.78 -21.48 -5.55
N LYS A 631 -19.85 -22.82 -5.70
CA LYS A 631 -20.47 -23.74 -4.74
C LYS A 631 -19.45 -24.61 -4.02
N PHE A 632 -18.16 -24.30 -4.14
CA PHE A 632 -17.11 -25.08 -3.48
C PHE A 632 -17.29 -25.02 -1.96
N ASP A 633 -17.31 -26.20 -1.34
CA ASP A 633 -17.20 -26.38 0.10
C ASP A 633 -15.95 -27.21 0.41
N ASN A 634 -15.28 -26.93 1.53
CA ASN A 634 -14.00 -27.52 1.89
C ASN A 634 -14.16 -28.67 2.89
N ASP A 635 -15.05 -29.59 2.58
CA ASP A 635 -15.34 -30.81 3.32
C ASP A 635 -15.07 -32.05 2.45
N LEU A 636 -14.78 -33.17 3.11
CA LEU A 636 -14.41 -34.42 2.42
C LEU A 636 -15.56 -34.95 1.56
N ASP A 637 -16.81 -34.78 2.02
CA ASP A 637 -18.00 -35.27 1.32
C ASP A 637 -18.18 -34.52 -0.02
N TYR A 638 -18.07 -33.19 -0.02
CA TYR A 638 -18.08 -32.41 -1.26
C TYR A 638 -16.94 -32.78 -2.22
N MET A 639 -15.73 -32.97 -1.70
CA MET A 639 -14.56 -33.32 -2.50
C MET A 639 -14.75 -34.67 -3.20
N ASP A 640 -15.33 -35.66 -2.52
CA ASP A 640 -15.62 -36.98 -3.09
C ASP A 640 -16.77 -36.91 -4.11
N GLU A 641 -17.87 -36.22 -3.79
CA GLU A 641 -18.99 -36.04 -4.72
C GLU A 641 -18.60 -35.28 -6.00
N ASN A 642 -17.63 -34.35 -5.91
CA ASN A 642 -17.16 -33.53 -7.02
C ASN A 642 -15.77 -33.95 -7.53
N ALA A 643 -15.28 -35.13 -7.16
CA ALA A 643 -13.94 -35.60 -7.51
C ALA A 643 -13.67 -35.57 -9.02
N GLU A 644 -14.64 -36.01 -9.84
CA GLU A 644 -14.52 -35.95 -11.31
C GLU A 644 -14.38 -34.52 -11.84
N LYS A 645 -15.12 -33.57 -11.25
CA LYS A 645 -15.09 -32.16 -11.63
C LYS A 645 -13.77 -31.50 -11.22
N LEU A 646 -13.25 -31.84 -10.04
CA LEU A 646 -11.98 -31.33 -9.52
C LEU A 646 -10.76 -31.97 -10.19
N ALA A 647 -10.89 -33.20 -10.70
CA ALA A 647 -9.83 -33.92 -11.41
C ALA A 647 -9.69 -33.52 -12.88
N LYS A 648 -10.75 -33.00 -13.53
CA LYS A 648 -10.73 -32.58 -14.95
C LYS A 648 -9.58 -31.61 -15.25
N ARG A 649 -8.75 -31.98 -16.23
CA ARG A 649 -7.63 -31.16 -16.70
C ARG A 649 -8.13 -30.25 -17.81
N LEU A 650 -8.71 -29.11 -17.43
CA LEU A 650 -9.07 -28.07 -18.39
C LEU A 650 -7.80 -27.31 -18.81
N HIS A 651 -7.34 -27.57 -20.04
CA HIS A 651 -6.26 -26.80 -20.66
C HIS A 651 -6.65 -25.33 -20.79
N LYS A 652 -5.65 -24.43 -20.74
CA LYS A 652 -5.88 -23.00 -20.96
C LYS A 652 -6.14 -22.76 -22.45
N SER A 653 -7.10 -21.89 -22.77
CA SER A 653 -7.34 -21.50 -24.16
C SER A 653 -6.11 -20.82 -24.76
N ASP A 654 -5.96 -20.90 -26.09
CA ASP A 654 -4.86 -20.25 -26.82
C ASP A 654 -4.75 -18.75 -26.50
N ILE A 655 -5.89 -18.08 -26.27
CA ILE A 655 -5.95 -16.67 -25.90
C ILE A 655 -5.33 -16.45 -24.51
N ASN A 656 -5.64 -17.31 -23.54
CA ASN A 656 -5.07 -17.22 -22.20
C ASN A 656 -3.58 -17.54 -22.20
N LEU A 657 -3.12 -18.52 -23.00
CA LEU A 657 -1.69 -18.80 -23.17
C LEU A 657 -0.94 -17.62 -23.79
N LYS A 658 -1.53 -16.96 -24.80
CA LYS A 658 -0.99 -15.71 -25.37
C LYS A 658 -0.92 -14.60 -24.33
N ASN A 659 -1.98 -14.37 -23.57
CA ASN A 659 -2.00 -13.34 -22.54
C ASN A 659 -0.97 -13.60 -21.44
N MET A 660 -0.78 -14.86 -21.04
CA MET A 660 0.27 -15.25 -20.10
C MET A 660 1.66 -14.99 -20.66
N ALA A 661 1.94 -15.43 -21.89
CA ALA A 661 3.22 -15.20 -22.54
C ALA A 661 3.52 -13.70 -22.70
N VAL A 662 2.53 -12.88 -23.08
CA VAL A 662 2.65 -11.42 -23.16
C VAL A 662 2.93 -10.81 -21.79
N SER A 663 2.23 -11.25 -20.73
CA SER A 663 2.46 -10.77 -19.37
C SER A 663 3.87 -11.11 -18.88
N GLU A 664 4.33 -12.33 -19.12
CA GLU A 664 5.67 -12.78 -18.74
C GLU A 664 6.77 -12.07 -19.54
N PHE A 665 6.54 -11.83 -20.82
CA PHE A 665 7.41 -11.01 -21.66
C PHE A 665 7.48 -9.57 -21.16
N GLN A 666 6.34 -8.94 -20.85
CA GLN A 666 6.30 -7.58 -20.30
C GLN A 666 7.03 -7.49 -18.95
N LYS A 667 6.87 -8.49 -18.07
CA LYS A 667 7.63 -8.56 -16.81
C LYS A 667 9.13 -8.70 -17.07
N MET A 668 9.53 -9.57 -18.01
CA MET A 668 10.94 -9.73 -18.39
C MET A 668 11.52 -8.45 -18.96
N SER A 669 10.84 -7.85 -19.93
CA SER A 669 11.24 -6.60 -20.57
C SER A 669 11.37 -5.47 -19.55
N ARG A 670 10.42 -5.33 -18.62
CA ARG A 670 10.53 -4.37 -17.50
C ARG A 670 11.72 -4.65 -16.59
N ALA A 671 12.01 -5.92 -16.28
CA ALA A 671 13.15 -6.28 -15.45
C ALA A 671 14.48 -5.95 -16.15
N LEU A 672 14.58 -6.27 -17.44
CA LEU A 672 15.73 -5.92 -18.27
C LEU A 672 15.89 -4.40 -18.33
N ASP A 673 14.87 -3.65 -18.77
CA ASP A 673 14.91 -2.19 -18.94
C ASP A 673 15.27 -1.41 -17.67
N ASN A 674 14.88 -1.91 -16.51
CA ASN A 674 15.19 -1.28 -15.21
C ASN A 674 16.48 -1.82 -14.57
N CYS A 675 17.16 -2.77 -15.20
CA CYS A 675 18.33 -3.41 -14.63
C CYS A 675 19.52 -2.42 -14.60
N PRO A 676 20.10 -2.13 -13.42
CA PRO A 676 21.22 -1.19 -13.32
C PRO A 676 22.55 -1.78 -13.84
N LEU A 677 22.60 -3.10 -14.03
CA LEU A 677 23.83 -3.84 -14.34
C LEU A 677 23.91 -4.31 -15.79
N CYS A 678 22.79 -4.37 -16.51
CA CYS A 678 22.78 -4.81 -17.91
C CYS A 678 23.34 -3.75 -18.84
N HIS A 679 24.05 -4.21 -19.88
CA HIS A 679 24.27 -3.39 -21.07
C HIS A 679 23.06 -3.54 -22.00
N HIS A 680 22.45 -2.43 -22.39
CA HIS A 680 21.36 -2.43 -23.34
C HIS A 680 21.91 -2.19 -24.74
N GLU A 681 22.15 -3.27 -25.48
CA GLU A 681 22.63 -3.20 -26.87
C GLU A 681 21.63 -2.43 -27.76
N ASP A 682 20.33 -2.70 -27.62
CA ASP A 682 19.27 -2.07 -28.42
C ASP A 682 19.21 -0.54 -28.27
N LYS A 683 19.43 -0.07 -27.04
CA LYS A 683 19.40 1.37 -26.69
C LYS A 683 20.80 1.99 -26.70
N ASN A 684 21.83 1.19 -26.99
CA ASN A 684 23.25 1.51 -26.83
C ASN A 684 23.54 2.20 -25.47
N GLN A 685 22.87 1.75 -24.41
CA GLN A 685 22.95 2.35 -23.09
C GLN A 685 23.88 1.52 -22.21
N PRO A 686 25.00 2.09 -21.72
CA PRO A 686 25.89 1.39 -20.80
C PRO A 686 25.22 1.19 -19.43
N PRO A 687 25.65 0.18 -18.67
CA PRO A 687 25.14 -0.07 -17.32
C PRO A 687 25.26 1.18 -16.45
N LEU A 688 24.36 1.31 -15.47
CA LEU A 688 24.42 2.40 -14.48
C LEU A 688 25.61 2.21 -13.54
N ALA A 689 25.95 0.95 -13.25
CA ALA A 689 27.13 0.61 -12.46
C ALA A 689 28.43 0.93 -13.24
N PRO A 690 29.43 1.54 -12.57
CA PRO A 690 30.70 1.88 -13.21
C PRO A 690 31.50 0.62 -13.53
N VAL A 691 31.84 0.40 -14.80
CA VAL A 691 32.67 -0.74 -15.22
C VAL A 691 34.14 -0.47 -14.90
N ILE A 692 34.74 -1.35 -14.11
CA ILE A 692 36.15 -1.30 -13.69
C ILE A 692 37.01 -2.08 -14.69
N ALA A 693 36.66 -3.34 -14.90
CA ALA A 693 37.30 -4.27 -15.81
C ALA A 693 36.22 -5.06 -16.55
N LEU A 694 36.47 -5.38 -17.82
CA LEU A 694 35.52 -6.02 -18.72
C LEU A 694 36.17 -7.28 -19.30
N GLY A 695 35.63 -8.45 -18.98
CA GLY A 695 35.95 -9.72 -19.63
C GLY A 695 35.09 -9.93 -20.88
N THR A 696 35.13 -11.14 -21.43
CA THR A 696 34.34 -11.51 -22.61
C THR A 696 32.86 -11.74 -22.29
N ARG A 697 32.55 -12.25 -21.09
CA ARG A 697 31.18 -12.57 -20.65
C ARG A 697 30.85 -12.08 -19.23
N ALA A 698 31.82 -11.61 -18.46
CA ALA A 698 31.61 -11.02 -17.15
C ALA A 698 32.38 -9.70 -16.98
N PHE A 699 31.94 -8.84 -16.08
CA PHE A 699 32.63 -7.59 -15.76
C PHE A 699 32.70 -7.36 -14.25
N LEU A 700 33.66 -6.52 -13.85
CA LEU A 700 33.88 -6.11 -12.48
C LEU A 700 33.36 -4.68 -12.28
N THR A 701 32.61 -4.46 -11.21
CA THR A 701 32.13 -3.15 -10.77
C THR A 701 32.30 -2.96 -9.26
N LEU A 702 32.04 -1.75 -8.77
CA LEU A 702 32.10 -1.43 -7.34
C LEU A 702 30.81 -1.85 -6.63
N ALA A 703 30.95 -2.14 -5.32
CA ALA A 703 29.81 -2.27 -4.44
C ALA A 703 29.08 -0.93 -4.25
N THR A 704 27.77 -1.00 -4.00
CA THR A 704 26.94 0.20 -3.79
C THR A 704 27.23 0.88 -2.45
N GLU A 705 27.05 2.19 -2.36
CA GLU A 705 27.19 2.93 -1.10
C GLU A 705 25.94 2.82 -0.21
N PRO A 706 26.06 2.49 1.08
CA PRO A 706 27.30 2.41 1.84
C PRO A 706 27.97 1.03 1.76
N GLU A 707 29.30 1.04 1.63
CA GLU A 707 30.12 -0.16 1.76
C GLU A 707 30.13 -0.67 3.20
N ILE A 708 30.05 -1.98 3.39
CA ILE A 708 30.26 -2.63 4.70
C ILE A 708 31.73 -2.49 5.09
N SER A 709 32.63 -2.70 4.13
CA SER A 709 34.07 -2.62 4.28
C SER A 709 34.67 -1.89 3.07
N PRO A 710 35.64 -0.99 3.26
CA PRO A 710 36.22 -0.20 2.18
C PRO A 710 36.84 -1.07 1.06
N GLY A 711 36.43 -0.77 -0.17
CA GLY A 711 36.93 -1.48 -1.36
C GLY A 711 36.13 -2.73 -1.70
N GLY A 712 34.83 -2.74 -1.41
CA GLY A 712 33.92 -3.80 -1.87
C GLY A 712 33.79 -3.81 -3.39
N ALA A 713 33.75 -5.02 -3.97
CA ALA A 713 33.62 -5.20 -5.42
C ALA A 713 32.47 -6.15 -5.75
N VAL A 714 31.97 -6.10 -6.99
CA VAL A 714 30.89 -6.97 -7.46
C VAL A 714 31.26 -7.49 -8.84
N ILE A 715 31.20 -8.81 -9.02
CA ILE A 715 31.40 -9.50 -10.29
C ILE A 715 30.02 -9.81 -10.86
N VAL A 716 29.80 -9.44 -12.11
CA VAL A 716 28.48 -9.54 -12.75
C VAL A 716 28.63 -10.16 -14.14
N PRO A 717 27.81 -11.17 -14.52
CA PRO A 717 27.74 -11.62 -15.91
C PRO A 717 27.20 -10.50 -16.81
N LEU A 718 27.59 -10.46 -18.08
CA LEU A 718 27.07 -9.49 -19.04
C LEU A 718 25.63 -9.79 -19.43
N ALA A 719 25.31 -11.08 -19.58
CA ALA A 719 23.95 -11.54 -19.83
C ALA A 719 23.12 -11.50 -18.55
N HIS A 720 21.87 -11.04 -18.65
CA HIS A 720 20.93 -11.04 -17.52
C HIS A 720 20.57 -12.48 -17.13
N ARG A 721 21.23 -13.00 -16.09
CA ARG A 721 20.87 -14.27 -15.43
C ARG A 721 20.15 -13.98 -14.13
N ALA A 722 19.22 -14.85 -13.71
CA ALA A 722 18.50 -14.65 -12.44
C ALA A 722 19.36 -15.03 -11.23
N ASN A 723 20.25 -16.02 -11.41
CA ASN A 723 21.21 -16.48 -10.40
C ASN A 723 22.48 -17.02 -11.08
N LEU A 724 23.54 -17.25 -10.30
CA LEU A 724 24.83 -17.72 -10.82
C LEU A 724 24.81 -19.19 -11.23
N LEU A 725 23.86 -20.00 -10.73
CA LEU A 725 23.67 -21.39 -11.16
C LEU A 725 23.20 -21.49 -12.63
N GLU A 726 22.52 -20.45 -13.14
CA GLU A 726 22.11 -20.32 -14.54
C GLU A 726 23.23 -19.88 -15.50
N CYS A 727 24.38 -19.44 -14.98
CA CYS A 727 25.51 -19.03 -15.82
C CYS A 727 26.08 -20.23 -16.59
N ASP A 728 26.54 -20.00 -17.82
CA ASP A 728 27.21 -21.04 -18.60
C ASP A 728 28.59 -21.38 -18.00
N ASP A 729 29.23 -22.47 -18.45
CA ASP A 729 30.54 -22.87 -17.90
C ASP A 729 31.63 -21.82 -18.18
N ASP A 730 31.64 -21.22 -19.37
CA ASP A 730 32.59 -20.15 -19.73
C ASP A 730 32.38 -18.88 -18.88
N GLU A 731 31.11 -18.50 -18.63
CA GLU A 731 30.75 -17.37 -17.76
C GLU A 731 31.27 -17.60 -16.33
N TRP A 732 31.12 -18.83 -15.84
CA TRP A 732 31.60 -19.22 -14.52
C TRP A 732 33.13 -19.22 -14.43
N GLU A 733 33.84 -19.66 -15.47
CA GLU A 733 35.31 -19.63 -15.49
C GLU A 733 35.87 -18.20 -15.46
N GLU A 734 35.25 -17.25 -16.16
CA GLU A 734 35.60 -15.83 -16.06
C GLU A 734 35.36 -15.26 -14.67
N ILE A 735 34.20 -15.54 -14.07
CA ILE A 735 33.87 -15.13 -12.69
C ILE A 735 34.94 -15.64 -11.73
N ARG A 736 35.37 -16.90 -11.86
CA ARG A 736 36.44 -17.47 -11.04
C ARG A 736 37.80 -16.82 -11.27
N ASN A 737 38.12 -16.37 -12.48
CA ASN A 737 39.36 -15.65 -12.75
C ASN A 737 39.35 -14.27 -12.08
N PHE A 738 38.20 -13.59 -12.04
CA PHE A 738 38.01 -12.41 -11.20
C PHE A 738 38.16 -12.73 -9.70
N MET A 739 37.56 -13.82 -9.21
CA MET A 739 37.72 -14.23 -7.80
C MET A 739 39.20 -14.42 -7.45
N LYS A 740 39.96 -15.18 -8.24
CA LYS A 740 41.41 -15.39 -8.03
C LYS A 740 42.19 -14.08 -7.95
N SER A 741 41.88 -13.15 -8.84
CA SER A 741 42.59 -11.88 -8.95
C SER A 741 42.24 -10.94 -7.79
N LEU A 742 40.97 -10.91 -7.38
CA LEU A 742 40.52 -10.17 -6.19
C LEU A 742 41.11 -10.76 -4.91
N THR A 743 41.12 -12.08 -4.74
CA THR A 743 41.75 -12.74 -3.58
C THR A 743 43.22 -12.37 -3.47
N ARG A 744 43.97 -12.37 -4.59
CA ARG A 744 45.38 -11.93 -4.60
C ARG A 744 45.54 -10.45 -4.24
N MET A 745 44.66 -9.59 -4.77
CA MET A 745 44.69 -8.16 -4.47
C MET A 745 44.45 -7.88 -2.99
N TYR A 746 43.41 -8.47 -2.39
CA TYR A 746 43.09 -8.25 -0.98
C TYR A 746 44.14 -8.87 -0.05
N HIS A 747 44.70 -10.03 -0.42
CA HIS A 747 45.79 -10.64 0.32
C HIS A 747 47.05 -9.74 0.36
N GLU A 748 47.41 -9.08 -0.74
CA GLU A 748 48.52 -8.11 -0.75
C GLU A 748 48.22 -6.88 0.14
N GLN A 749 46.95 -6.58 0.36
CA GLN A 749 46.50 -5.50 1.26
C GLN A 749 46.37 -5.97 2.73
N GLY A 750 46.75 -7.21 3.06
CA GLY A 750 46.62 -7.77 4.40
C GLY A 750 45.15 -8.01 4.82
N ARG A 751 44.28 -8.32 3.85
CA ARG A 751 42.84 -8.56 4.07
C ARG A 751 42.43 -9.88 3.45
N GLU A 752 41.46 -10.54 4.06
CA GLU A 752 40.79 -11.71 3.47
C GLU A 752 39.53 -11.26 2.73
N VAL A 753 38.95 -12.12 1.90
CA VAL A 753 37.75 -11.79 1.11
C VAL A 753 36.70 -12.86 1.23
N VAL A 754 35.47 -12.43 1.45
CA VAL A 754 34.29 -13.28 1.43
C VAL A 754 33.48 -12.95 0.19
N PHE A 755 33.15 -13.95 -0.61
CA PHE A 755 32.25 -13.79 -1.74
C PHE A 755 30.87 -14.32 -1.36
N TYR A 756 29.80 -13.69 -1.80
CA TYR A 756 28.47 -14.24 -1.62
C TYR A 756 27.52 -13.85 -2.76
N GLU A 757 26.44 -14.59 -2.84
CA GLU A 757 25.31 -14.36 -3.73
C GLU A 757 24.01 -14.51 -2.93
N ASN A 758 23.08 -13.59 -3.17
CA ASN A 758 21.76 -13.63 -2.58
C ASN A 758 20.70 -13.78 -3.68
N ALA A 759 20.29 -15.02 -3.93
CA ALA A 759 19.26 -15.41 -4.89
C ALA A 759 17.97 -15.87 -4.18
N ALA A 760 17.64 -15.27 -3.03
CA ALA A 760 16.46 -15.64 -2.24
C ALA A 760 15.11 -15.25 -2.88
N GLN A 761 15.11 -14.42 -3.92
CA GLN A 761 13.88 -13.91 -4.55
C GLN A 761 13.92 -14.00 -6.09
N PRO A 762 13.99 -15.22 -6.68
CA PRO A 762 14.12 -15.41 -8.13
C PRO A 762 12.93 -14.83 -8.92
N HIS A 763 11.74 -14.78 -8.31
CA HIS A 763 10.53 -14.20 -8.91
C HIS A 763 10.67 -12.70 -9.26
N ARG A 764 11.57 -11.96 -8.61
CA ARG A 764 11.84 -10.55 -8.91
C ARG A 764 12.74 -10.35 -10.13
N ARG A 765 13.38 -11.43 -10.62
CA ARG A 765 14.29 -11.41 -11.78
C ARG A 765 15.40 -10.36 -11.64
N MET A 766 15.96 -10.26 -10.44
CA MET A 766 17.16 -9.47 -10.21
C MET A 766 18.32 -10.06 -11.02
N HIS A 767 19.26 -9.22 -11.41
CA HIS A 767 20.47 -9.68 -12.09
C HIS A 767 21.37 -10.41 -11.08
N ALA A 768 21.83 -11.60 -11.44
CA ALA A 768 22.85 -12.35 -10.72
C ALA A 768 24.10 -11.48 -10.48
N ALA A 769 24.55 -11.42 -9.23
CA ALA A 769 25.72 -10.62 -8.86
C ALA A 769 26.46 -11.32 -7.72
N MET A 770 27.76 -11.57 -7.92
CA MET A 770 28.64 -12.06 -6.87
C MET A 770 29.27 -10.86 -6.17
N VAL A 771 28.93 -10.66 -4.90
CA VAL A 771 29.49 -9.57 -4.10
C VAL A 771 30.75 -10.06 -3.39
N ALA A 772 31.83 -9.30 -3.50
CA ALA A 772 33.11 -9.54 -2.85
C ALA A 772 33.34 -8.50 -1.75
N VAL A 773 33.41 -8.95 -0.50
CA VAL A 773 33.60 -8.08 0.67
C VAL A 773 34.95 -8.38 1.30
N PRO A 774 35.87 -7.40 1.34
CA PRO A 774 37.13 -7.55 2.05
C PRO A 774 36.89 -7.47 3.57
N ILE A 775 37.45 -8.41 4.32
CA ILE A 775 37.40 -8.47 5.78
C ILE A 775 38.82 -8.46 6.37
N PRO A 776 38.99 -8.08 7.65
CA PRO A 776 40.26 -8.24 8.35
C PRO A 776 40.77 -9.68 8.24
N TYR A 777 42.08 -9.85 8.02
CA TYR A 777 42.68 -11.17 7.79
C TYR A 777 42.51 -12.12 8.99
N GLU A 778 42.49 -11.57 10.22
CA GLU A 778 42.31 -12.36 11.44
C GLU A 778 40.91 -13.01 11.53
N GLU A 779 39.90 -12.33 10.98
CA GLU A 779 38.49 -12.76 11.04
C GLU A 779 38.09 -13.70 9.90
N GLY A 780 38.96 -13.96 8.92
CA GLY A 780 38.61 -14.85 7.83
C GLY A 780 38.53 -16.33 8.23
N ALA A 781 39.29 -16.75 9.25
CA ALA A 781 39.19 -18.08 9.83
C ALA A 781 37.88 -18.30 10.62
N THR A 782 37.33 -17.24 11.22
CA THR A 782 36.10 -17.26 12.02
C THR A 782 34.85 -17.03 11.17
N ALA A 783 34.97 -16.37 10.00
CA ALA A 783 33.86 -16.07 9.10
C ALA A 783 32.91 -17.26 8.81
N PRO A 784 33.39 -18.50 8.55
CA PRO A 784 32.50 -19.64 8.36
C PRO A 784 31.61 -19.94 9.58
N ALA A 785 32.08 -19.71 10.81
CA ALA A 785 31.32 -19.94 12.02
C ALA A 785 30.15 -18.96 12.16
N TYR A 786 30.38 -17.67 11.88
CA TYR A 786 29.33 -16.64 11.89
C TYR A 786 28.20 -16.96 10.91
N PHE A 787 28.53 -17.35 9.67
CA PHE A 787 27.52 -17.74 8.69
C PHE A 787 26.79 -19.02 9.10
N LYS A 788 27.49 -19.98 9.70
CA LYS A 788 26.89 -21.22 10.22
C LYS A 788 25.81 -20.92 11.27
N GLU A 789 26.11 -20.05 12.22
CA GLU A 789 25.17 -19.63 13.26
C GLU A 789 24.01 -18.80 12.69
N ALA A 790 24.31 -17.88 11.76
CA ALA A 790 23.30 -17.07 11.09
C ALA A 790 22.30 -17.92 10.30
N PHE A 791 22.74 -18.96 9.58
CA PHE A 791 21.84 -19.87 8.87
C PHE A 791 20.96 -20.69 9.82
N LEU A 792 21.49 -21.12 10.97
CA LEU A 792 20.71 -21.89 11.95
C LEU A 792 19.61 -21.06 12.60
N SER A 793 19.88 -19.77 12.83
CA SER A 793 18.98 -18.84 13.53
C SER A 793 17.95 -18.13 12.63
N SER A 794 18.27 -17.90 11.35
CA SER A 794 17.43 -17.06 10.48
C SER A 794 16.17 -17.76 9.99
N ASP A 795 16.27 -19.05 9.68
CA ASP A 795 15.18 -19.81 9.05
C ASP A 795 14.35 -20.62 10.06
N GLU A 796 13.15 -21.02 9.66
CA GLU A 796 12.22 -21.79 10.48
C GLU A 796 12.84 -23.10 11.01
N GLU A 797 12.54 -23.47 12.25
CA GLU A 797 13.08 -24.69 12.86
C GLU A 797 12.63 -25.97 12.14
N TRP A 798 11.52 -25.90 11.41
CA TRP A 798 10.87 -27.00 10.70
C TRP A 798 11.03 -26.93 9.17
N SER A 799 12.15 -26.37 8.69
CA SER A 799 12.48 -26.37 7.26
C SER A 799 12.66 -27.80 6.71
N GLN A 800 12.21 -28.04 5.47
CA GLN A 800 12.35 -29.34 4.81
C GLN A 800 13.80 -29.57 4.35
N HIS A 801 14.44 -28.51 3.87
CA HIS A 801 15.83 -28.55 3.44
C HIS A 801 16.79 -28.44 4.63
N ARG A 802 17.95 -29.08 4.50
CA ARG A 802 19.03 -28.90 5.46
C ARG A 802 19.46 -27.44 5.44
N LYS A 803 19.36 -26.76 6.59
CA LYS A 803 19.75 -25.35 6.74
C LYS A 803 21.18 -25.07 6.29
N ILE A 804 22.08 -26.05 6.34
CA ILE A 804 23.46 -25.88 5.93
C ILE A 804 23.85 -26.91 4.89
N ILE A 805 24.25 -26.42 3.72
CA ILE A 805 24.83 -27.20 2.64
C ILE A 805 26.32 -26.82 2.57
N ASP A 806 27.16 -27.67 3.16
CA ASP A 806 28.60 -27.46 3.12
C ASP A 806 29.16 -27.86 1.75
N THR A 807 29.28 -26.85 0.88
CA THR A 807 29.89 -27.03 -0.44
C THR A 807 31.42 -27.13 -0.36
N GLY A 808 32.04 -26.60 0.70
CA GLY A 808 33.49 -26.71 0.93
C GLY A 808 33.92 -28.13 1.28
N ALA A 809 33.18 -28.81 2.14
CA ALA A 809 33.40 -30.23 2.43
C ALA A 809 33.25 -31.07 1.17
N LYS A 810 32.18 -30.87 0.40
CA LYS A 810 31.94 -31.61 -0.85
C LYS A 810 32.95 -31.31 -1.95
N ALA A 811 33.50 -30.08 -1.99
CA ALA A 811 34.59 -29.74 -2.90
C ALA A 811 35.84 -30.58 -2.58
N ARG A 812 36.16 -30.78 -1.29
CA ARG A 812 37.26 -31.65 -0.83
C ARG A 812 36.97 -33.13 -1.07
N ASP A 813 35.72 -33.55 -0.99
CA ASP A 813 35.26 -34.94 -1.26
C ASP A 813 35.17 -35.28 -2.76
N GLY A 814 35.91 -34.56 -3.62
CA GLY A 814 36.08 -34.91 -5.04
C GLY A 814 35.14 -34.20 -6.02
N MET A 815 34.21 -33.34 -5.57
CA MET A 815 33.41 -32.52 -6.50
C MET A 815 34.18 -31.29 -7.03
N GLY A 816 35.24 -30.86 -6.33
CA GLY A 816 36.11 -29.73 -6.70
C GLY A 816 35.31 -28.49 -7.11
N ARG A 817 35.67 -27.93 -8.27
CA ARG A 817 35.06 -26.71 -8.84
C ARG A 817 33.55 -26.77 -9.11
N SER A 818 32.98 -27.96 -9.17
CA SER A 818 31.57 -28.18 -9.48
C SER A 818 30.69 -28.33 -8.23
N ALA A 819 31.28 -28.27 -7.02
CA ALA A 819 30.56 -28.48 -5.77
C ALA A 819 29.32 -27.59 -5.64
N PHE A 820 29.46 -26.27 -5.84
CA PHE A 820 28.33 -25.33 -5.81
C PHE A 820 27.21 -25.72 -6.79
N ARG A 821 27.55 -25.89 -8.08
CA ARG A 821 26.59 -26.15 -9.16
C ARG A 821 25.91 -27.52 -9.08
N ARG A 822 26.53 -28.51 -8.43
CA ARG A 822 25.96 -29.85 -8.26
C ARG A 822 25.19 -30.01 -6.95
N CYS A 823 25.40 -29.12 -5.97
CA CYS A 823 24.77 -29.24 -4.65
C CYS A 823 23.45 -28.49 -4.52
N ILE A 824 23.24 -27.44 -5.31
CA ILE A 824 22.05 -26.59 -5.25
C ILE A 824 21.38 -26.60 -6.62
N ALA A 825 20.06 -26.76 -6.63
CA ALA A 825 19.26 -26.68 -7.85
C ALA A 825 19.03 -25.21 -8.23
N LYS A 826 19.17 -24.87 -9.51
CA LYS A 826 19.03 -23.50 -10.03
C LYS A 826 17.63 -22.91 -9.86
N GLU A 827 16.61 -23.75 -9.73
CA GLU A 827 15.22 -23.35 -9.59
C GLU A 827 14.87 -22.92 -8.15
N MET A 828 15.65 -23.35 -7.16
CA MET A 828 15.39 -23.08 -5.75
C MET A 828 15.94 -21.70 -5.33
N PRO A 829 15.22 -20.92 -4.51
CA PRO A 829 15.80 -19.73 -3.90
C PRO A 829 16.92 -20.12 -2.93
N TYR A 830 18.08 -19.47 -3.01
CA TYR A 830 19.21 -19.79 -2.14
C TYR A 830 20.04 -18.56 -1.78
N PHE A 831 20.80 -18.70 -0.72
CA PHE A 831 21.91 -17.84 -0.37
C PHE A 831 23.18 -18.70 -0.31
N HIS A 832 24.27 -18.24 -0.92
CA HIS A 832 25.55 -18.95 -0.88
C HIS A 832 26.70 -17.99 -0.59
N VAL A 833 27.61 -18.42 0.28
CA VAL A 833 28.83 -17.71 0.66
C VAL A 833 30.05 -18.59 0.40
N TRP A 834 31.04 -18.06 -0.32
CA TRP A 834 32.32 -18.68 -0.60
C TRP A 834 33.42 -18.04 0.25
N PHE A 835 34.13 -18.88 0.99
CA PHE A 835 35.34 -18.51 1.74
C PHE A 835 36.61 -18.86 0.97
N THR A 836 36.50 -19.78 0.00
CA THR A 836 37.59 -20.19 -0.88
C THR A 836 37.11 -20.18 -2.32
N LEU A 837 38.01 -20.35 -3.28
CA LEU A 837 37.65 -20.37 -4.71
C LEU A 837 36.64 -21.46 -5.08
N ASP A 838 36.65 -22.58 -4.36
CA ASP A 838 35.85 -23.77 -4.66
C ASP A 838 34.80 -24.11 -3.60
N GLY A 839 34.95 -23.54 -2.40
CA GLY A 839 34.28 -24.02 -1.19
C GLY A 839 33.65 -22.91 -0.36
N GLY A 840 32.52 -23.23 0.23
CA GLY A 840 31.67 -22.30 0.96
C GLY A 840 30.50 -22.98 1.65
N LEU A 841 29.55 -22.18 2.15
CA LEU A 841 28.31 -22.64 2.77
C LEU A 841 27.12 -22.13 1.94
N GLY A 842 26.17 -23.02 1.67
CA GLY A 842 24.91 -22.69 1.03
C GLY A 842 23.73 -22.93 1.96
N HIS A 843 22.66 -22.16 1.74
CA HIS A 843 21.38 -22.30 2.43
C HIS A 843 20.25 -22.10 1.41
N VAL A 844 19.29 -23.01 1.38
CA VAL A 844 18.09 -22.89 0.54
C VAL A 844 17.04 -22.13 1.33
N VAL A 845 16.53 -21.03 0.78
CA VAL A 845 15.59 -20.14 1.46
C VAL A 845 14.17 -20.54 1.09
N GLU A 846 13.44 -21.09 2.07
CA GLU A 846 12.05 -21.54 1.86
C GLU A 846 11.04 -20.40 2.08
N ASP A 847 11.13 -19.67 3.19
CA ASP A 847 10.24 -18.55 3.50
C ASP A 847 10.87 -17.18 3.18
N ALA A 848 10.56 -16.67 1.99
CA ALA A 848 11.01 -15.34 1.53
C ALA A 848 10.39 -14.17 2.33
N GLY A 849 9.35 -14.40 3.14
CA GLY A 849 8.72 -13.39 4.01
C GLY A 849 9.51 -13.17 5.30
N ARG A 850 10.06 -14.25 5.87
CA ARG A 850 10.93 -14.24 7.05
C ARG A 850 12.37 -13.90 6.71
N TRP A 851 12.86 -14.30 5.53
CA TRP A 851 14.21 -13.98 5.08
C TRP A 851 14.42 -12.45 4.96
N PRO A 852 15.54 -11.89 5.44
CA PRO A 852 15.81 -10.47 5.35
C PRO A 852 15.72 -9.94 3.91
N LYS A 853 15.02 -8.81 3.72
CA LYS A 853 14.75 -8.26 2.38
C LYS A 853 16.01 -7.72 1.71
N GLY A 854 16.17 -8.04 0.42
CA GLY A 854 17.35 -7.62 -0.35
C GLY A 854 18.60 -8.22 0.28
N ASP A 855 19.66 -7.42 0.39
CA ASP A 855 20.96 -7.91 0.87
C ASP A 855 21.18 -7.79 2.38
N LEU A 856 20.11 -7.63 3.16
CA LEU A 856 20.23 -7.35 4.58
C LEU A 856 20.90 -8.48 5.37
N PHE A 857 20.62 -9.75 5.02
CA PHE A 857 21.20 -10.92 5.68
C PHE A 857 22.73 -10.90 5.65
N ALA A 858 23.33 -10.79 4.45
CA ALA A 858 24.78 -10.76 4.32
C ALA A 858 25.39 -9.53 5.01
N ARG A 859 24.71 -8.39 4.92
CA ARG A 859 25.16 -7.13 5.55
C ARG A 859 25.13 -7.18 7.07
N GLU A 860 24.18 -7.92 7.66
CA GLU A 860 24.12 -8.10 9.10
C GLU A 860 25.24 -9.02 9.60
N VAL A 861 25.46 -10.15 8.93
CA VAL A 861 26.54 -11.10 9.31
C VAL A 861 27.91 -10.47 9.09
N LEU A 862 28.17 -9.94 7.90
CA LEU A 862 29.45 -9.32 7.58
C LEU A 862 29.66 -8.05 8.39
N GLY A 863 28.62 -7.22 8.57
CA GLY A 863 28.70 -6.03 9.41
C GLY A 863 29.03 -6.35 10.86
N GLY A 864 28.54 -7.48 11.40
CA GLY A 864 28.96 -7.98 12.71
C GLY A 864 30.42 -8.40 12.77
N ILE A 865 30.97 -8.98 11.69
CA ILE A 865 32.39 -9.37 11.60
C ILE A 865 33.31 -8.15 11.54
N VAL A 866 32.97 -7.13 10.75
CA VAL A 866 33.81 -5.92 10.60
C VAL A 866 33.49 -4.83 11.63
N ASP A 867 32.57 -5.08 12.56
CA ASP A 867 32.05 -4.10 13.53
C ASP A 867 31.55 -2.80 12.84
N ALA A 868 30.79 -2.97 11.76
CA ALA A 868 30.22 -1.86 11.01
C ALA A 868 29.01 -1.25 11.74
N GLU A 869 28.83 0.06 11.62
CA GLU A 869 27.71 0.74 12.27
C GLU A 869 26.34 0.22 11.78
N PRO A 870 25.32 0.13 12.66
CA PRO A 870 23.99 -0.36 12.27
C PRO A 870 23.32 0.40 11.12
N HIS A 871 23.64 1.68 10.93
CA HIS A 871 23.14 2.46 9.79
C HIS A 871 23.74 2.00 8.47
N VAL A 872 25.04 1.66 8.46
CA VAL A 872 25.74 1.09 7.30
C VAL A 872 25.14 -0.27 6.97
N MET A 873 24.95 -1.14 7.97
CA MET A 873 24.39 -2.48 7.78
C MET A 873 22.99 -2.44 7.14
N LYS A 874 22.09 -1.60 7.65
CA LYS A 874 20.68 -1.55 7.22
C LYS A 874 20.43 -0.81 5.92
N LYS A 875 21.32 0.10 5.52
CA LYS A 875 21.13 0.94 4.33
C LYS A 875 21.56 0.18 3.07
N GLN A 876 20.63 -0.01 2.14
CA GLN A 876 20.92 -0.54 0.82
C GLN A 876 21.24 0.59 -0.16
N GLY A 877 22.39 0.46 -0.81
CA GLY A 877 22.85 1.42 -1.80
C GLY A 877 22.19 1.28 -3.16
N ARG A 878 22.51 2.22 -4.03
CA ARG A 878 22.16 2.19 -5.46
C ARG A 878 23.39 2.52 -6.28
N TRP A 879 23.54 1.87 -7.42
CA TRP A 879 24.58 2.24 -8.37
C TRP A 879 24.29 3.61 -8.98
N MET A 880 25.33 4.42 -9.09
CA MET A 880 25.29 5.74 -9.73
C MET A 880 26.40 5.84 -10.76
N ARG A 881 26.14 6.59 -11.82
CA ARG A 881 27.17 6.91 -12.81
C ARG A 881 28.14 7.94 -12.22
N GLY A 882 29.44 7.72 -12.38
CA GLY A 882 30.48 8.66 -11.93
C GLY A 882 30.82 8.58 -10.44
N ASP A 883 30.82 7.38 -9.86
CA ASP A 883 31.28 7.17 -8.49
C ASP A 883 32.77 7.55 -8.32
N PRO A 884 33.13 8.47 -7.41
CA PRO A 884 34.50 8.97 -7.25
C PRO A 884 35.49 7.89 -6.77
N ARG A 885 35.01 6.78 -6.21
CA ARG A 885 35.86 5.69 -5.68
C ARG A 885 36.45 4.83 -6.79
N VAL A 886 35.89 4.90 -8.00
CA VAL A 886 36.31 4.09 -9.17
C VAL A 886 37.78 4.31 -9.49
N ASP A 887 38.24 5.56 -9.49
CA ASP A 887 39.62 5.88 -9.83
C ASP A 887 40.61 5.37 -8.77
N GLY A 888 40.21 5.42 -7.50
CA GLY A 888 40.99 4.86 -6.40
C GLY A 888 41.13 3.33 -6.52
N PHE A 889 40.01 2.64 -6.75
CA PHE A 889 40.00 1.19 -6.91
C PHE A 889 40.77 0.74 -8.17
N LYS A 890 40.58 1.43 -9.31
CA LYS A 890 41.29 1.12 -10.57
C LYS A 890 42.80 1.16 -10.43
N LYS A 891 43.35 2.12 -9.67
CA LYS A 891 44.80 2.22 -9.42
C LYS A 891 45.34 0.98 -8.71
N GLY A 892 44.65 0.50 -7.67
CA GLY A 892 45.02 -0.73 -6.96
C GLY A 892 44.79 -2.00 -7.80
N TRP A 893 43.69 -2.05 -8.55
CA TRP A 893 43.31 -3.19 -9.38
C TRP A 893 44.25 -3.41 -10.57
N ARG A 894 44.87 -2.36 -11.11
CA ARG A 894 45.66 -2.41 -12.36
C ARG A 894 46.75 -3.47 -12.39
N LYS A 895 47.35 -3.82 -11.25
CA LYS A 895 48.39 -4.86 -11.12
C LYS A 895 47.83 -6.28 -11.26
N PHE A 896 46.57 -6.48 -10.89
CA PHE A 896 45.90 -7.78 -10.82
C PHE A 896 44.88 -7.98 -11.95
N ASP A 897 44.71 -6.97 -12.80
CA ASP A 897 43.75 -6.97 -13.89
C ASP A 897 44.20 -7.85 -15.06
N TRP A 898 43.71 -9.09 -15.09
CA TRP A 898 43.97 -10.04 -16.16
C TRP A 898 43.27 -9.66 -17.48
N THR A 899 42.21 -8.85 -17.44
CA THR A 899 41.42 -8.49 -18.64
C THR A 899 42.19 -7.60 -19.60
N ARG A 900 43.26 -6.93 -19.12
CA ARG A 900 44.14 -6.13 -19.97
C ARG A 900 44.82 -6.96 -21.06
N MET A 901 45.12 -8.24 -20.78
CA MET A 901 45.66 -9.13 -21.81
C MET A 901 44.66 -9.46 -22.92
N LEU A 902 43.35 -9.29 -22.67
CA LEU A 902 42.31 -9.42 -23.69
C LEU A 902 42.14 -8.15 -24.53
N ALA A 903 42.53 -6.98 -23.99
CA ALA A 903 42.43 -5.70 -24.67
C ALA A 903 43.70 -5.31 -25.43
N GLU A 904 44.86 -5.81 -24.99
CA GLU A 904 46.18 -5.57 -25.59
C GLU A 904 46.63 -6.68 -26.56
N GLY A 905 45.92 -7.81 -26.61
CA GLY A 905 46.13 -8.92 -27.55
C GLY A 905 45.14 -8.86 -28.71
#